data_AF-A0A1H3EBL8-F1
#
_entry.id   AF-A0A1H3EBL8-F1
#
_cell.length_a   1.000
_cell.length_b   1.000
_cell.length_c   1.000
_cell.angle_alpha   90.00
_cell.angle_beta   90.00
_cell.angle_gamma   90.00
#
_symmetry.space_group_name_H-M   'P 1'
#
loop_
_entity.id
_entity.type
_entity.pdbx_description
1 polymer ?
#
loop_
_entity_poly.entity_id
_entity_poly.type
_entity_poly.pdbx_seq_one_letter_code
_entity_poly.pdbx_strand_id
1 'polypeptide(L)'
;MIRIALLPGDGVGDEVLAGPTRLLRRLAEQGLVQVSGPWPVGARGAASTGSVLPPETLAACDDADALLLGAVGEDPRVPADVCPRPEAALHRLRERYDLRISVREIPVDEHSDLTVVRNLIGGSYGAAGDRQESRDGGEAFDVLRLTPQRVAEVVHTACDVLAQRGGGRLVSVDKANLYATGRLWRQTAEEVTRARGVPVEHRYVDRAAFELGSGAEVPAVLVTEGLLGDILSDLAAGRAGSPALCGSASIHPGEPAQGRCVGLFEPAHGSAPRRAGRDQVNPLGGFLALVALLQHFDVTRELGARLRTATHAVLRQGPWTYDLAPVDCAPASTSTVADAVLAAYEALEEDAAGGSRPAAAASRPADRPVMDEPAAWVPADLLESWSADVLAAVGVRPDHARDTARVLAYADLSGIDSHGSARLPAYVQALRSGVIATGGEPTVRSDGGAVALVDGQGLLGHPVSRTALAEAVARARQHGVGWVNVRNSSHHGASGAYAFEAAEQGLVALVATNTGPVVAPTGAVRPHLGTNPLALGMPVAGEDPLVFDMATSAVAAGKFEIALRTGRPVPLGWGLDAAGRPTTDPADVFPGRGALLPLGSDRERSSHKGYGLALLVEVLTGVLASGPTGPGVGNLTFRDGGGPPGTSHLMVVLDPARLGDPAELGSGAHRLLAGLRALDPVEEGVPVRTPGQRAAAERVRRRAAGIPLDAETHRALRALGDSVGLPLGAPVRG
;
A
#
# COMPACT_ATOMS: atom_id res chain seq x y z
N MET A 1 41.51 0.94 -11.91
CA MET A 1 40.47 0.62 -12.90
C MET A 1 40.09 -0.83 -12.68
N ILE A 2 38.80 -1.14 -12.56
CA ILE A 2 38.34 -2.51 -12.27
C ILE A 2 38.32 -3.35 -13.55
N ARG A 3 38.69 -4.63 -13.45
CA ARG A 3 38.66 -5.61 -14.54
C ARG A 3 37.48 -6.56 -14.37
N ILE A 4 36.68 -6.69 -15.42
CA ILE A 4 35.44 -7.46 -15.42
C ILE A 4 35.53 -8.54 -16.50
N ALA A 5 35.35 -9.80 -16.12
CA ALA A 5 35.15 -10.89 -17.07
C ALA A 5 33.64 -11.08 -17.31
N LEU A 6 33.25 -11.14 -18.58
CA LEU A 6 31.87 -11.42 -19.00
C LEU A 6 31.69 -12.90 -19.31
N LEU A 7 30.76 -13.54 -18.61
CA LEU A 7 30.41 -14.94 -18.81
C LEU A 7 28.91 -15.01 -19.13
N PRO A 8 28.51 -15.12 -20.41
CA PRO A 8 27.08 -15.04 -20.78
C PRO A 8 26.20 -16.14 -20.18
N GLY A 9 26.77 -17.27 -19.78
CA GLY A 9 26.02 -18.42 -19.27
C GLY A 9 25.26 -19.17 -20.36
N ASP A 10 24.17 -19.80 -19.93
CA ASP A 10 23.34 -20.75 -20.65
C ASP A 10 21.88 -20.26 -20.73
N GLY A 11 21.11 -20.87 -21.64
CA GLY A 11 19.68 -20.58 -21.78
C GLY A 11 19.43 -19.10 -22.08
N VAL A 12 18.73 -18.42 -21.18
CA VAL A 12 18.40 -16.99 -21.30
C VAL A 12 19.51 -16.05 -20.79
N GLY A 13 20.62 -16.58 -20.26
CA GLY A 13 21.68 -15.80 -19.63
C GLY A 13 22.28 -14.72 -20.55
N ASP A 14 22.48 -15.02 -21.84
CA ASP A 14 22.98 -14.07 -22.82
C ASP A 14 21.98 -12.97 -23.16
N GLU A 15 20.68 -13.28 -23.21
CA GLU A 15 19.61 -12.28 -23.41
C GLU A 15 19.52 -11.32 -22.23
N VAL A 16 19.49 -11.84 -21.00
CA VAL A 16 19.41 -11.02 -19.78
C VAL A 16 20.64 -10.13 -19.61
N LEU A 17 21.83 -10.61 -20.01
CA LEU A 17 23.08 -9.85 -19.91
C LEU A 17 23.40 -8.97 -21.13
N ALA A 18 22.61 -9.03 -22.22
CA ALA A 18 22.90 -8.25 -23.42
C ALA A 18 22.93 -6.73 -23.15
N GLY A 19 21.91 -6.20 -22.46
CA GLY A 19 21.85 -4.80 -22.03
C GLY A 19 22.98 -4.39 -21.10
N PRO A 20 23.18 -5.08 -19.95
CA PRO A 20 24.31 -4.86 -19.04
C PRO A 20 25.68 -4.89 -19.74
N THR A 21 25.88 -5.82 -20.67
CA THR A 21 27.13 -5.94 -21.45
C THR A 21 27.37 -4.73 -22.35
N ARG A 22 26.31 -4.19 -22.99
CA ARG A 22 26.42 -2.97 -23.80
C ARG A 22 26.86 -1.79 -22.95
N LEU A 23 26.27 -1.61 -21.76
CA LEU A 23 26.69 -0.55 -20.85
C LEU A 23 28.15 -0.72 -20.41
N LEU A 24 28.55 -1.93 -20.01
CA LEU A 24 29.94 -2.18 -19.59
C LEU A 24 30.95 -1.89 -20.70
N ARG A 25 30.65 -2.25 -21.95
CA ARG A 25 31.53 -1.93 -23.09
C ARG A 25 31.63 -0.42 -23.33
N ARG A 26 30.52 0.32 -23.24
CA ARG A 26 30.52 1.79 -23.31
C ARG A 26 31.39 2.40 -22.20
N LEU A 27 31.25 1.92 -20.96
CA LEU A 27 32.08 2.37 -19.83
C LEU A 27 33.57 2.02 -20.04
N ALA A 28 33.86 0.91 -20.71
CA ALA A 28 35.23 0.53 -21.05
C ALA A 28 35.85 1.44 -22.12
N GLU A 29 35.08 1.82 -23.14
CA GLU A 29 35.50 2.80 -24.16
C GLU A 29 35.80 4.18 -23.54
N GLN A 30 35.08 4.55 -22.48
CA GLN A 30 35.34 5.74 -21.68
C GLN A 30 36.53 5.60 -20.72
N GLY A 31 37.16 4.42 -20.64
CA GLY A 31 38.27 4.15 -19.73
C GLY A 31 37.88 4.10 -18.25
N LEU A 32 36.60 3.87 -17.93
CA LEU A 32 36.13 3.77 -16.54
C LEU A 32 36.30 2.35 -15.98
N VAL A 33 36.24 1.33 -16.84
CA VAL A 33 36.40 -0.10 -16.51
C VAL A 33 37.20 -0.83 -17.59
N GLN A 34 37.70 -2.03 -17.30
CA GLN A 34 38.23 -2.96 -18.31
C GLN A 34 37.30 -4.16 -18.41
N VAL A 35 37.01 -4.61 -19.63
CA VAL A 35 36.07 -5.71 -19.88
C VAL A 35 36.74 -6.74 -20.79
N SER A 36 36.69 -8.01 -20.41
CA SER A 36 37.13 -9.15 -21.24
C SER A 36 35.98 -10.12 -21.50
N GLY A 37 36.07 -10.87 -22.60
CA GLY A 37 35.06 -11.84 -23.01
C GLY A 37 34.18 -11.37 -24.18
N PRO A 38 33.08 -12.08 -24.48
CA PRO A 38 32.45 -13.12 -23.66
C PRO A 38 33.30 -14.40 -23.56
N TRP A 39 33.36 -14.97 -22.35
CA TRP A 39 34.03 -16.24 -22.10
C TRP A 39 33.01 -17.37 -21.96
N PRO A 40 33.21 -18.52 -22.61
CA PRO A 40 32.28 -19.64 -22.57
C PRO A 40 32.28 -20.31 -21.19
N VAL A 41 31.10 -20.69 -20.70
CA VAL A 41 30.88 -21.32 -19.39
C VAL A 41 29.65 -22.22 -19.45
N GLY A 42 29.50 -23.16 -18.52
CA GLY A 42 28.32 -24.00 -18.38
C GLY A 42 28.13 -24.97 -19.55
N ALA A 43 26.89 -25.17 -19.97
CA ALA A 43 26.55 -26.05 -21.08
C ALA A 43 27.20 -25.59 -22.39
N ARG A 44 27.21 -24.28 -22.67
CA ARG A 44 27.87 -23.72 -23.86
C ARG A 44 29.39 -23.89 -23.83
N GLY A 45 30.00 -23.77 -22.65
CA GLY A 45 31.41 -24.10 -22.44
C GLY A 45 31.70 -25.55 -22.78
N ALA A 46 30.92 -26.48 -22.22
CA ALA A 46 31.07 -27.91 -22.47
C ALA A 46 30.89 -28.25 -23.95
N ALA A 47 29.89 -27.66 -24.61
CA ALA A 47 29.65 -27.89 -26.04
C ALA A 47 30.78 -27.42 -26.95
N SER A 48 31.44 -26.30 -26.62
CA SER A 48 32.48 -25.70 -27.45
C SER A 48 33.89 -26.22 -27.15
N THR A 49 34.16 -26.67 -25.92
CA THR A 49 35.52 -26.96 -25.44
C THR A 49 35.68 -28.32 -24.74
N GLY A 50 34.57 -29.01 -24.45
CA GLY A 50 34.55 -30.21 -23.62
C GLY A 50 34.60 -29.96 -22.11
N SER A 51 34.66 -28.70 -21.65
CA SER A 51 34.64 -28.35 -20.23
C SER A 51 33.56 -27.33 -19.89
N VAL A 52 32.81 -27.55 -18.81
CA VAL A 52 31.87 -26.55 -18.26
C VAL A 52 32.57 -25.26 -17.80
N LEU A 53 33.87 -25.34 -17.57
CA LEU A 53 34.70 -24.20 -17.19
C LEU A 53 36.05 -24.33 -17.91
N PRO A 54 36.16 -23.80 -19.14
CA PRO A 54 37.35 -23.96 -19.97
C PRO A 54 38.59 -23.29 -19.35
N PRO A 55 39.82 -23.81 -19.59
CA PRO A 55 41.04 -23.22 -19.03
C PRO A 55 41.24 -21.74 -19.35
N GLU A 56 40.87 -21.30 -20.55
CA GLU A 56 40.93 -19.91 -20.99
C GLU A 56 39.91 -19.02 -20.24
N THR A 57 38.70 -19.53 -19.99
CA THR A 57 37.70 -18.86 -19.16
C THR A 57 38.22 -18.72 -17.72
N LEU A 58 38.84 -19.77 -17.17
CA LEU A 58 39.46 -19.73 -15.84
C LEU A 58 40.58 -18.68 -15.77
N ALA A 59 41.49 -18.67 -16.74
CA ALA A 59 42.58 -17.70 -16.79
C ALA A 59 42.05 -16.25 -16.85
N ALA A 60 40.99 -16.01 -17.62
CA ALA A 60 40.35 -14.70 -17.67
C ALA A 60 39.66 -14.32 -16.37
N CYS A 61 39.04 -15.28 -15.68
CA CYS A 61 38.46 -15.06 -14.36
C CYS A 61 39.53 -14.77 -13.30
N ASP A 62 40.70 -15.43 -13.37
CA ASP A 62 41.82 -15.20 -12.45
C ASP A 62 42.43 -13.79 -12.62
N ASP A 63 42.41 -13.23 -13.83
CA ASP A 63 42.90 -11.87 -14.14
C ASP A 63 41.85 -10.75 -13.90
N ALA A 64 40.60 -11.12 -13.66
CA ALA A 64 39.50 -10.19 -13.39
C ALA A 64 39.33 -9.89 -11.89
N ASP A 65 38.95 -8.66 -11.56
CA ASP A 65 38.59 -8.27 -10.19
C ASP A 65 37.14 -8.70 -9.87
N ALA A 66 36.26 -8.74 -10.88
CA ALA A 66 34.87 -9.18 -10.76
C ALA A 66 34.39 -9.99 -11.98
N LEU A 67 33.44 -10.88 -11.75
CA LEU A 67 32.78 -11.67 -12.80
C LEU A 67 31.34 -11.21 -12.95
N LEU A 68 30.88 -10.94 -14.18
CA LEU A 68 29.46 -10.80 -14.49
C LEU A 68 29.01 -12.07 -15.22
N LEU A 69 28.22 -12.89 -14.53
CA LEU A 69 27.82 -14.22 -14.97
C LEU A 69 26.30 -14.26 -15.24
N GLY A 70 25.92 -14.76 -16.42
CA GLY A 70 24.54 -15.05 -16.76
C GLY A 70 24.11 -16.41 -16.19
N ALA A 71 22.81 -16.70 -16.21
CA ALA A 71 22.28 -17.94 -15.66
C ALA A 71 23.01 -19.18 -16.22
N VAL A 72 23.40 -20.12 -15.36
CA VAL A 72 24.06 -21.38 -15.75
C VAL A 72 23.10 -22.53 -15.49
N GLY A 73 22.93 -23.43 -16.46
CA GLY A 73 21.93 -24.50 -16.37
C GLY A 73 21.66 -25.14 -17.72
N GLU A 74 20.45 -25.69 -17.88
CA GLU A 74 20.02 -26.27 -19.16
C GLU A 74 20.00 -25.20 -20.26
N ASP A 75 20.59 -25.53 -21.41
CA ASP A 75 20.53 -24.72 -22.63
C ASP A 75 19.89 -25.54 -23.76
N PRO A 76 18.78 -25.09 -24.37
CA PRO A 76 18.12 -25.85 -25.43
C PRO A 76 18.98 -26.02 -26.70
N ARG A 77 20.09 -25.28 -26.83
CA ARG A 77 21.05 -25.41 -27.93
C ARG A 77 22.12 -26.47 -27.66
N VAL A 78 22.19 -27.01 -26.43
CA VAL A 78 23.18 -28.00 -26.03
C VAL A 78 22.48 -29.28 -25.54
N PRO A 79 22.71 -30.44 -26.18
CA PRO A 79 22.15 -31.71 -25.73
C PRO A 79 22.53 -32.04 -24.28
N ALA A 80 21.60 -32.58 -23.49
CA ALA A 80 21.81 -32.86 -22.06
C ALA A 80 22.91 -33.90 -21.77
N ASP A 81 23.18 -34.80 -22.73
CA ASP A 81 24.27 -35.78 -22.66
C ASP A 81 25.66 -35.14 -22.84
N VAL A 82 25.74 -34.01 -23.55
CA VAL A 82 26.98 -33.23 -23.71
C VAL A 82 27.36 -32.55 -22.40
N CYS A 83 26.37 -32.05 -21.65
CA CYS A 83 26.60 -31.40 -20.37
C CYS A 83 25.47 -31.73 -19.37
N PRO A 84 25.59 -32.83 -18.61
CA PRO A 84 24.54 -33.26 -17.70
C PRO A 84 24.45 -32.40 -16.42
N ARG A 85 25.51 -31.65 -16.08
CA ARG A 85 25.58 -30.78 -14.89
C ARG A 85 26.24 -29.43 -15.19
N PRO A 86 25.59 -28.54 -15.96
CA PRO A 86 26.12 -27.21 -16.29
C PRO A 86 26.43 -26.36 -15.04
N GLU A 87 25.58 -26.45 -14.01
CA GLU A 87 25.67 -25.73 -12.74
C GLU A 87 26.97 -25.99 -11.98
N ALA A 88 27.67 -27.09 -12.28
CA ALA A 88 29.00 -27.37 -11.74
C ALA A 88 30.01 -26.24 -12.02
N ALA A 89 29.84 -25.45 -13.09
CA ALA A 89 30.68 -24.30 -13.37
C ALA A 89 30.55 -23.22 -12.28
N LEU A 90 29.32 -22.85 -11.90
CA LEU A 90 29.05 -21.86 -10.86
C LEU A 90 29.57 -22.31 -9.50
N HIS A 91 29.36 -23.58 -9.14
CA HIS A 91 29.90 -24.17 -7.92
C HIS A 91 31.43 -24.11 -7.87
N ARG A 92 32.10 -24.49 -8.96
CA ARG A 92 33.58 -24.44 -9.05
C ARG A 92 34.13 -23.02 -8.98
N LEU A 93 33.46 -22.04 -9.58
CA LEU A 93 33.86 -20.62 -9.48
C LEU A 93 33.73 -20.12 -8.02
N ARG A 94 32.61 -20.43 -7.36
CA ARG A 94 32.41 -20.07 -5.95
C ARG A 94 33.42 -20.73 -5.03
N GLU A 95 33.73 -22.01 -5.24
CA GLU A 95 34.76 -22.72 -4.48
C GLU A 95 36.16 -22.15 -4.73
N ARG A 96 36.52 -21.92 -6.00
CA ARG A 96 37.86 -21.43 -6.39
C ARG A 96 38.21 -20.09 -5.74
N TYR A 97 37.27 -19.16 -5.71
CA TYR A 97 37.49 -17.82 -5.17
C TYR A 97 36.96 -17.67 -3.73
N ASP A 98 36.54 -18.78 -3.10
CA ASP A 98 35.91 -18.79 -1.78
C ASP A 98 34.81 -17.71 -1.63
N LEU A 99 33.86 -17.69 -2.58
CA LEU A 99 32.73 -16.76 -2.63
C LEU A 99 31.57 -17.28 -1.80
N ARG A 100 31.41 -16.69 -0.65
CA ARG A 100 30.98 -17.43 0.53
C ARG A 100 29.77 -16.75 1.21
N ILE A 101 29.49 -15.52 0.81
CA ILE A 101 28.32 -14.73 1.18
C ILE A 101 27.58 -14.31 -0.08
N SER A 102 26.25 -14.44 -0.07
CA SER A 102 25.35 -13.90 -1.09
C SER A 102 24.69 -12.65 -0.54
N VAL A 103 24.79 -11.55 -1.26
CA VAL A 103 24.02 -10.32 -1.05
C VAL A 103 23.04 -10.20 -2.21
N ARG A 104 21.74 -10.26 -1.93
CA ARG A 104 20.67 -10.13 -2.91
C ARG A 104 19.89 -8.87 -2.64
N GLU A 105 19.66 -8.07 -3.66
CA GLU A 105 18.92 -6.83 -3.54
C GLU A 105 17.73 -6.80 -4.48
N ILE A 106 16.58 -6.45 -3.90
CA ILE A 106 15.27 -6.74 -4.48
C ILE A 106 14.37 -5.50 -4.30
N PRO A 107 13.87 -4.91 -5.38
CA PRO A 107 12.98 -3.74 -5.32
C PRO A 107 11.54 -4.17 -4.99
N VAL A 108 11.24 -4.33 -3.70
CA VAL A 108 9.98 -4.94 -3.23
C VAL A 108 8.80 -3.98 -3.16
N ASP A 109 9.03 -2.68 -2.90
CA ASP A 109 8.00 -1.65 -2.91
C ASP A 109 8.50 -0.39 -3.69
N GLU A 110 7.62 0.56 -4.01
CA GLU A 110 7.91 1.73 -4.87
C GLU A 110 9.12 2.58 -4.41
N HIS A 111 9.38 2.58 -3.10
CA HIS A 111 10.42 3.35 -2.43
C HIS A 111 11.30 2.51 -1.50
N SER A 112 11.17 1.18 -1.52
CA SER A 112 11.90 0.31 -0.61
C SER A 112 12.54 -0.88 -1.34
N ASP A 113 13.84 -1.04 -1.10
CA ASP A 113 14.59 -2.21 -1.54
C ASP A 113 14.85 -3.08 -0.32
N LEU A 114 14.67 -4.39 -0.46
CA LEU A 114 15.06 -5.37 0.55
C LEU A 114 16.41 -5.97 0.17
N THR A 115 17.38 -5.94 1.08
CA THR A 115 18.60 -6.74 0.94
C THR A 115 18.50 -8.03 1.76
N VAL A 116 18.75 -9.17 1.13
CA VAL A 116 18.93 -10.45 1.81
C VAL A 116 20.40 -10.84 1.78
N VAL A 117 21.01 -10.97 2.96
CA VAL A 117 22.40 -11.40 3.15
C VAL A 117 22.41 -12.81 3.72
N ARG A 118 23.02 -13.76 3.00
CA ARG A 118 23.04 -15.18 3.36
C ARG A 118 24.40 -15.84 3.14
N ASN A 119 24.70 -16.97 3.81
CA ASN A 119 25.86 -17.78 3.44
C ASN A 119 25.60 -18.57 2.13
N LEU A 120 26.64 -18.76 1.34
CA LEU A 120 26.63 -19.56 0.10
C LEU A 120 27.41 -20.87 0.20
N ILE A 121 28.40 -20.95 1.08
CA ILE A 121 29.27 -22.12 1.26
C ILE A 121 29.13 -22.62 2.69
N GLY A 122 29.00 -23.95 2.84
CA GLY A 122 28.63 -24.61 4.09
C GLY A 122 27.12 -24.65 4.31
N GLY A 123 26.66 -25.61 5.11
CA GLY A 123 25.23 -25.86 5.32
C GLY A 123 24.62 -26.86 4.34
N SER A 124 23.36 -26.68 3.93
CA SER A 124 22.67 -27.54 2.95
C SER A 124 23.28 -27.45 1.53
N TYR A 125 24.01 -26.37 1.26
CA TYR A 125 24.87 -26.19 0.09
C TYR A 125 26.33 -26.60 0.35
N GLY A 126 26.56 -27.44 1.37
CA GLY A 126 27.86 -27.95 1.78
C GLY A 126 28.52 -28.90 0.78
N ALA A 127 29.71 -29.38 1.13
CA ALA A 127 30.50 -30.26 0.27
C ALA A 127 29.80 -31.62 0.06
N ALA A 128 30.22 -32.37 -0.96
CA ALA A 128 29.67 -33.70 -1.26
C ALA A 128 29.69 -34.68 -0.06
N GLY A 129 30.58 -34.48 0.91
CA GLY A 129 30.65 -35.28 2.14
C GLY A 129 29.54 -35.02 3.16
N ASP A 130 28.76 -33.95 3.02
CA ASP A 130 27.59 -33.65 3.84
C ASP A 130 26.28 -34.19 3.20
N ARG A 131 26.38 -34.96 2.11
CA ARG A 131 25.24 -35.60 1.42
C ARG A 131 25.44 -37.10 1.32
N GLN A 132 24.42 -37.87 1.66
CA GLN A 132 24.46 -39.32 1.51
C GLN A 132 23.14 -39.83 0.94
N GLU A 133 23.24 -40.72 -0.05
CA GLU A 133 22.13 -41.43 -0.64
C GLU A 133 22.46 -42.93 -0.61
N SER A 134 21.53 -43.76 -0.14
CA SER A 134 21.70 -45.20 -0.11
C SER A 134 21.64 -45.77 -1.52
N ARG A 135 22.43 -46.80 -1.80
CA ARG A 135 22.50 -47.41 -3.14
C ARG A 135 21.21 -48.09 -3.57
N ASP A 136 20.37 -48.47 -2.62
CA ASP A 136 19.06 -49.09 -2.82
C ASP A 136 17.91 -48.07 -2.87
N GLY A 137 18.20 -46.78 -2.72
CA GLY A 137 17.21 -45.70 -2.70
C GLY A 137 16.30 -45.69 -1.47
N GLY A 138 16.61 -46.47 -0.44
CA GLY A 138 15.85 -46.55 0.81
C GLY A 138 16.01 -45.34 1.74
N GLU A 139 17.12 -44.60 1.65
CA GLU A 139 17.40 -43.45 2.53
C GLU A 139 18.31 -42.42 1.85
N ALA A 140 18.04 -41.13 2.06
CA ALA A 140 18.94 -40.04 1.71
C ALA A 140 18.88 -38.93 2.77
N PHE A 141 20.01 -38.25 3.03
CA PHE A 141 20.07 -37.12 3.93
C PHE A 141 21.14 -36.09 3.55
N ASP A 142 20.88 -34.83 3.94
CA ASP A 142 21.77 -33.68 3.78
C ASP A 142 22.06 -33.05 5.16
N VAL A 143 23.32 -32.70 5.42
CA VAL A 143 23.77 -32.16 6.71
C VAL A 143 23.97 -30.64 6.64
N LEU A 144 23.16 -29.89 7.40
CA LEU A 144 23.36 -28.44 7.61
C LEU A 144 24.41 -28.20 8.71
N ARG A 145 25.63 -27.80 8.32
CA ARG A 145 26.72 -27.43 9.25
C ARG A 145 27.04 -25.93 9.20
N LEU A 146 26.94 -25.26 10.35
CA LEU A 146 27.33 -23.85 10.54
C LEU A 146 28.34 -23.73 11.68
N THR A 147 29.28 -22.80 11.56
CA THR A 147 30.25 -22.45 12.61
C THR A 147 30.06 -20.98 13.03
N PRO A 148 30.40 -20.60 14.28
CA PRO A 148 30.30 -19.20 14.72
C PRO A 148 31.05 -18.24 13.80
N GLN A 149 32.28 -18.60 13.40
CA GLN A 149 33.07 -17.78 12.49
C GLN A 149 32.32 -17.52 11.18
N ARG A 150 31.67 -18.56 10.65
CA ARG A 150 30.96 -18.43 9.38
C ARG A 150 29.70 -17.59 9.48
N VAL A 151 28.94 -17.75 10.56
CA VAL A 151 27.76 -16.90 10.82
C VAL A 151 28.20 -15.45 11.01
N ALA A 152 29.29 -15.22 11.74
CA ALA A 152 29.78 -13.89 12.04
C ALA A 152 30.14 -13.09 10.78
N GLU A 153 30.77 -13.71 9.79
CA GLU A 153 31.09 -13.08 8.50
C GLU A 153 29.85 -12.56 7.76
N VAL A 154 28.78 -13.37 7.73
CA VAL A 154 27.50 -13.00 7.10
C VAL A 154 26.86 -11.84 7.84
N VAL A 155 26.86 -11.89 9.18
CA VAL A 155 26.26 -10.83 10.01
C VAL A 155 27.07 -9.53 9.96
N HIS A 156 28.40 -9.60 9.91
CA HIS A 156 29.25 -8.43 9.66
C HIS A 156 28.92 -7.78 8.33
N THR A 157 28.81 -8.57 7.27
CA THR A 157 28.43 -8.07 5.93
C THR A 157 27.05 -7.43 5.95
N ALA A 158 26.08 -8.01 6.64
CA ALA A 158 24.75 -7.42 6.80
C ALA A 158 24.77 -6.07 7.54
N CYS A 159 25.63 -5.93 8.55
CA CYS A 159 25.84 -4.65 9.24
C CYS A 159 26.48 -3.61 8.31
N ASP A 160 27.45 -4.02 7.48
CA ASP A 160 28.12 -3.14 6.53
C ASP A 160 27.14 -2.64 5.46
N VAL A 161 26.29 -3.52 4.93
CA VAL A 161 25.24 -3.14 3.98
C VAL A 161 24.22 -2.19 4.61
N LEU A 162 23.78 -2.45 5.84
CA LEU A 162 22.87 -1.55 6.55
C LEU A 162 23.47 -0.14 6.72
N ALA A 163 24.76 -0.07 7.06
CA ALA A 163 25.47 1.20 7.20
C ALA A 163 25.57 1.94 5.86
N GLN A 164 25.89 1.24 4.77
CA GLN A 164 25.98 1.81 3.43
C GLN A 164 24.63 2.38 2.95
N ARG A 165 23.52 1.80 3.38
CA ARG A 165 22.16 2.29 3.10
C ARG A 165 21.77 3.54 3.89
N GLY A 166 22.54 3.92 4.91
CA GLY A 166 22.23 5.06 5.77
C GLY A 166 21.21 4.77 6.88
N GLY A 167 20.96 3.49 7.18
CA GLY A 167 20.07 3.06 8.27
C GLY A 167 18.98 2.08 7.85
N GLY A 168 17.97 1.92 8.72
CA GLY A 168 16.86 0.97 8.55
C GLY A 168 16.89 -0.19 9.56
N ARG A 169 16.00 -1.16 9.36
CA ARG A 169 15.87 -2.33 10.25
C ARG A 169 16.72 -3.50 9.75
N LEU A 170 17.55 -4.07 10.64
CA LEU A 170 18.24 -5.35 10.45
C LEU A 170 17.47 -6.46 11.16
N VAL A 171 17.03 -7.45 10.40
CA VAL A 171 16.29 -8.60 10.90
C VAL A 171 17.10 -9.87 10.66
N SER A 172 17.46 -10.56 11.74
CA SER A 172 18.05 -11.89 11.70
C SER A 172 16.96 -12.95 11.66
N VAL A 173 16.97 -13.81 10.64
CA VAL A 173 16.00 -14.89 10.49
C VAL A 173 16.62 -16.24 10.80
N ASP A 174 15.90 -17.05 11.57
CA ASP A 174 16.33 -18.40 11.95
C ASP A 174 15.14 -19.34 12.21
N LYS A 175 15.43 -20.56 12.68
CA LYS A 175 14.44 -21.46 13.28
C LYS A 175 14.98 -22.07 14.58
N ALA A 176 15.41 -21.21 15.51
CA ALA A 176 16.06 -21.58 16.76
C ALA A 176 15.20 -22.45 17.69
N ASN A 177 13.87 -22.39 17.54
CA ASN A 177 12.93 -23.25 18.27
C ASN A 177 12.97 -24.72 17.81
N LEU A 178 13.57 -25.02 16.65
CA LEU A 178 13.68 -26.37 16.11
C LEU A 178 15.15 -26.78 15.90
N TYR A 179 15.94 -25.99 15.17
CA TYR A 179 17.28 -26.39 14.74
C TYR A 179 18.38 -25.90 15.70
N ALA A 180 19.36 -26.77 15.96
CA ALA A 180 20.58 -26.41 16.68
C ALA A 180 21.39 -25.32 15.97
N THR A 181 21.43 -25.38 14.63
CA THR A 181 22.03 -24.36 13.77
C THR A 181 21.31 -23.02 13.90
N GLY A 182 19.99 -23.01 14.07
CA GLY A 182 19.21 -21.79 14.33
C GLY A 182 19.55 -21.13 15.67
N ARG A 183 19.81 -21.94 16.71
CA ARG A 183 20.26 -21.42 18.02
C ARG A 183 21.66 -20.83 17.94
N LEU A 184 22.59 -21.53 17.28
CA LEU A 184 23.94 -21.03 17.02
C LEU A 184 23.90 -19.72 16.23
N TRP A 185 23.07 -19.67 15.18
CA TRP A 185 22.89 -18.49 14.34
C TRP A 185 22.48 -17.28 15.18
N ARG A 186 21.41 -17.43 15.95
CA ARG A 186 20.88 -16.37 16.80
C ARG A 186 21.92 -15.87 17.80
N GLN A 187 22.59 -16.79 18.50
CA GLN A 187 23.65 -16.44 19.45
C GLN A 187 24.75 -15.61 18.80
N THR A 188 25.32 -16.08 17.68
CA THR A 188 26.40 -15.38 16.99
C THR A 188 25.94 -14.05 16.39
N ALA A 189 24.71 -13.98 15.86
CA ALA A 189 24.14 -12.73 15.35
C ALA A 189 24.00 -11.67 16.45
N GLU A 190 23.53 -12.05 17.64
CA GLU A 190 23.47 -11.17 18.82
C GLU A 190 24.86 -10.71 19.27
N GLU A 191 25.85 -11.61 19.29
CA GLU A 191 27.23 -11.28 19.66
C GLU A 191 27.85 -10.25 18.72
N VAL A 192 27.73 -10.46 17.40
CA VAL A 192 28.29 -9.57 16.38
C VAL A 192 27.61 -8.20 16.39
N THR A 193 26.28 -8.17 16.38
CA THR A 193 25.49 -6.93 16.30
C THR A 193 25.67 -6.08 17.55
N ARG A 194 25.75 -6.72 18.74
CA ARG A 194 26.10 -6.05 20.00
C ARG A 194 27.50 -5.43 19.94
N ALA A 195 28.50 -6.16 19.44
CA ALA A 195 29.86 -5.64 19.31
C ALA A 195 29.96 -4.48 18.31
N ARG A 196 29.11 -4.46 17.29
CA ARG A 196 29.03 -3.40 16.27
C ARG A 196 28.12 -2.23 16.66
N GLY A 197 27.38 -2.34 17.76
CA GLY A 197 26.39 -1.33 18.17
C GLY A 197 25.19 -1.20 17.23
N VAL A 198 24.86 -2.26 16.49
CA VAL A 198 23.75 -2.29 15.52
C VAL A 198 22.56 -3.01 16.16
N PRO A 199 21.37 -2.38 16.28
CA PRO A 199 20.17 -3.08 16.73
C PRO A 199 19.77 -4.20 15.77
N VAL A 200 19.44 -5.38 16.30
CA VAL A 200 18.95 -6.53 15.52
C VAL A 200 17.64 -7.04 16.09
N GLU A 201 16.68 -7.31 15.21
CA GLU A 201 15.45 -8.03 15.53
C GLU A 201 15.59 -9.49 15.10
N HIS A 202 15.10 -10.43 15.92
CA HIS A 202 15.07 -11.84 15.55
C HIS A 202 13.67 -12.28 15.13
N ARG A 203 13.56 -12.92 13.97
CA ARG A 203 12.31 -13.51 13.48
C ARG A 203 12.48 -15.00 13.15
N TYR A 204 11.45 -15.77 13.41
CA TYR A 204 11.39 -17.13 12.87
C TYR A 204 11.03 -17.10 11.39
N VAL A 205 11.58 -18.03 10.62
CA VAL A 205 11.44 -18.03 9.16
C VAL A 205 10.01 -18.15 8.65
N ASP A 206 9.16 -18.87 9.35
CA ASP A 206 7.72 -18.95 9.06
C ASP A 206 7.04 -17.58 9.16
N ARG A 207 7.40 -16.79 10.19
CA ARG A 207 6.91 -15.43 10.33
C ARG A 207 7.51 -14.50 9.27
N ALA A 208 8.81 -14.60 9.00
CA ALA A 208 9.47 -13.80 7.97
C ALA A 208 8.87 -14.06 6.58
N ALA A 209 8.61 -15.33 6.23
CA ALA A 209 7.96 -15.72 4.99
C ALA A 209 6.52 -15.21 4.91
N PHE A 210 5.75 -15.33 6.01
CA PHE A 210 4.40 -14.79 6.09
C PHE A 210 4.37 -13.26 5.90
N GLU A 211 5.28 -12.52 6.54
CA GLU A 211 5.38 -11.07 6.41
C GLU A 211 5.74 -10.65 4.98
N LEU A 212 6.70 -11.34 4.35
CA LEU A 212 7.02 -11.10 2.93
C LEU A 212 5.80 -11.34 2.03
N GLY A 213 5.04 -12.42 2.25
CA GLY A 213 3.87 -12.76 1.44
C GLY A 213 2.58 -11.98 1.74
N SER A 214 2.48 -11.32 2.90
CA SER A 214 1.24 -10.66 3.36
C SER A 214 1.13 -9.17 3.03
N GLY A 215 2.17 -8.59 2.43
CA GLY A 215 2.25 -7.14 2.16
C GLY A 215 2.72 -6.32 3.37
N ALA A 216 3.26 -6.96 4.42
CA ALA A 216 3.83 -6.25 5.57
C ALA A 216 5.06 -5.42 5.16
N GLU A 217 5.41 -4.41 5.97
CA GLU A 217 6.60 -3.58 5.73
C GLU A 217 7.89 -4.43 5.81
N VAL A 218 8.66 -4.43 4.72
CA VAL A 218 9.92 -5.16 4.66
C VAL A 218 11.03 -4.45 5.46
N PRO A 219 11.95 -5.17 6.12
CA PRO A 219 13.12 -4.54 6.72
C PRO A 219 14.09 -4.06 5.63
N ALA A 220 15.07 -3.25 6.03
CA ALA A 220 16.14 -2.86 5.10
C ALA A 220 17.06 -4.06 4.81
N VAL A 221 17.41 -4.84 5.83
CA VAL A 221 18.30 -6.00 5.66
C VAL A 221 17.74 -7.22 6.39
N LEU A 222 17.60 -8.32 5.66
CA LEU A 222 17.42 -9.67 6.21
C LEU A 222 18.77 -10.38 6.22
N VAL A 223 19.11 -10.98 7.35
CA VAL A 223 20.33 -11.80 7.49
C VAL A 223 19.97 -13.20 7.97
N THR A 224 20.37 -14.23 7.21
CA THR A 224 19.93 -15.62 7.46
C THR A 224 20.87 -16.66 6.86
N GLU A 225 20.64 -17.93 7.16
CA GLU A 225 21.39 -19.04 6.55
C GLU A 225 21.00 -19.25 5.07
N GLY A 226 21.76 -20.08 4.37
CA GLY A 226 21.71 -20.27 2.93
C GLY A 226 20.36 -20.69 2.39
N LEU A 227 19.75 -21.77 2.89
CA LEU A 227 18.49 -22.30 2.33
C LEU A 227 17.31 -21.36 2.64
N LEU A 228 17.19 -20.92 3.89
CA LEU A 228 16.20 -19.93 4.29
C LEU A 228 16.36 -18.64 3.47
N GLY A 229 17.60 -18.18 3.26
CA GLY A 229 17.89 -16.98 2.48
C GLY A 229 17.55 -17.10 1.00
N ASP A 230 17.75 -18.29 0.40
CA ASP A 230 17.32 -18.55 -0.99
C ASP A 230 15.81 -18.35 -1.09
N ILE A 231 15.07 -19.09 -0.27
CA ILE A 231 13.61 -19.10 -0.27
C ILE A 231 13.04 -17.69 0.01
N LEU A 232 13.57 -16.99 1.01
CA LEU A 232 13.08 -15.65 1.37
C LEU A 232 13.39 -14.63 0.28
N SER A 233 14.53 -14.72 -0.38
CA SER A 233 14.85 -13.84 -1.50
C SER A 233 13.97 -14.11 -2.73
N ASP A 234 13.61 -15.37 -3.00
CA ASP A 234 12.68 -15.71 -4.09
C ASP A 234 11.25 -15.24 -3.76
N LEU A 235 10.82 -15.37 -2.50
CA LEU A 235 9.55 -14.80 -2.03
C LEU A 235 9.52 -13.28 -2.17
N ALA A 236 10.62 -12.60 -1.84
CA ALA A 236 10.75 -11.17 -2.01
C ALA A 236 10.74 -10.76 -3.49
N ALA A 237 11.40 -11.49 -4.38
CA ALA A 237 11.33 -11.26 -5.83
C ALA A 237 9.90 -11.49 -6.36
N GLY A 238 9.21 -12.52 -5.86
CA GLY A 238 7.80 -12.75 -6.14
C GLY A 238 6.90 -11.59 -5.69
N ARG A 239 7.18 -11.01 -4.51
CA ARG A 239 6.51 -9.78 -4.03
C ARG A 239 6.79 -8.58 -4.94
N ALA A 240 8.01 -8.44 -5.42
CA ALA A 240 8.40 -7.41 -6.39
C ALA A 240 7.72 -7.57 -7.77
N GLY A 241 7.02 -8.69 -8.00
CA GLY A 241 6.25 -8.96 -9.20
C GLY A 241 6.94 -9.89 -10.20
N SER A 242 8.22 -10.22 -10.01
CA SER A 242 8.91 -11.16 -10.89
C SER A 242 10.11 -11.84 -10.23
N PRO A 243 10.31 -13.17 -10.44
CA PRO A 243 11.52 -13.87 -10.01
C PRO A 243 12.81 -13.31 -10.66
N ALA A 244 12.69 -12.53 -11.74
CA ALA A 244 13.83 -11.88 -12.38
C ALA A 244 14.28 -10.60 -11.66
N LEU A 245 13.52 -10.06 -10.71
CA LEU A 245 13.85 -8.82 -9.98
C LEU A 245 14.78 -9.07 -8.78
N CYS A 246 15.83 -9.83 -9.00
CA CYS A 246 16.79 -10.17 -7.96
C CYS A 246 18.22 -10.15 -8.54
N GLY A 247 18.94 -9.06 -8.28
CA GLY A 247 20.38 -8.99 -8.55
C GLY A 247 21.14 -9.58 -7.37
N SER A 248 22.20 -10.34 -7.64
CA SER A 248 22.99 -10.99 -6.59
C SER A 248 24.48 -10.78 -6.74
N ALA A 249 25.17 -10.74 -5.58
CA ALA A 249 26.61 -10.74 -5.46
C ALA A 249 27.03 -11.92 -4.58
N SER A 250 27.86 -12.82 -5.11
CA SER A 250 28.57 -13.85 -4.38
C SER A 250 29.97 -13.32 -4.07
N ILE A 251 30.27 -13.04 -2.80
CA ILE A 251 31.48 -12.31 -2.39
C ILE A 251 32.29 -13.06 -1.34
N HIS A 252 33.59 -12.75 -1.31
CA HIS A 252 34.52 -13.14 -0.27
C HIS A 252 34.83 -11.96 0.65
N PRO A 253 34.52 -12.02 1.96
CA PRO A 253 34.94 -10.98 2.90
C PRO A 253 36.43 -11.17 3.24
N GLY A 254 37.32 -10.53 2.48
CA GLY A 254 38.76 -10.63 2.68
C GLY A 254 39.58 -10.31 1.43
N GLU A 255 40.88 -10.60 1.48
CA GLU A 255 41.73 -10.58 0.29
C GLU A 255 41.34 -11.70 -0.69
N PRO A 256 41.53 -11.52 -2.01
CA PRO A 256 41.24 -12.57 -2.99
C PRO A 256 41.89 -13.91 -2.63
N ALA A 257 41.09 -14.97 -2.52
CA ALA A 257 41.60 -16.30 -2.20
C ALA A 257 42.46 -16.88 -3.33
N GLN A 258 42.14 -16.53 -4.57
CA GLN A 258 42.83 -17.00 -5.78
C GLN A 258 42.72 -15.92 -6.86
N GLY A 259 43.83 -15.64 -7.57
CA GLY A 259 43.85 -14.62 -8.61
C GLY A 259 43.52 -13.24 -8.05
N ARG A 260 42.70 -12.48 -8.77
CA ARG A 260 42.27 -11.12 -8.40
C ARG A 260 40.79 -11.01 -8.02
N CYS A 261 40.01 -12.07 -8.26
CA CYS A 261 38.56 -12.03 -8.18
C CYS A 261 38.09 -11.90 -6.72
N VAL A 262 37.29 -10.87 -6.44
CA VAL A 262 36.66 -10.64 -5.13
C VAL A 262 35.16 -10.89 -5.12
N GLY A 263 34.55 -11.01 -6.30
CA GLY A 263 33.10 -11.17 -6.41
C GLY A 263 32.62 -11.69 -7.77
N LEU A 264 31.54 -12.46 -7.71
CA LEU A 264 30.76 -12.92 -8.85
C LEU A 264 29.35 -12.35 -8.74
N PHE A 265 28.89 -11.69 -9.80
CA PHE A 265 27.61 -10.99 -9.86
C PHE A 265 26.73 -11.63 -10.92
N GLU A 266 25.50 -11.98 -10.55
CA GLU A 266 24.58 -12.71 -11.42
C GLU A 266 23.11 -12.38 -11.10
N PRO A 267 22.21 -12.40 -12.09
CA PRO A 267 20.79 -12.40 -11.82
C PRO A 267 20.40 -13.70 -11.13
N ALA A 268 19.65 -13.62 -10.03
CA ALA A 268 19.26 -14.79 -9.23
C ALA A 268 18.02 -15.48 -9.81
N HIS A 269 18.14 -16.05 -11.02
CA HIS A 269 17.13 -16.89 -11.64
C HIS A 269 17.76 -18.06 -12.42
N GLY A 270 16.97 -19.10 -12.73
CA GLY A 270 17.42 -20.24 -13.54
C GLY A 270 17.58 -19.89 -15.03
N SER A 271 18.17 -20.81 -15.81
CA SER A 271 18.45 -20.63 -17.25
C SER A 271 17.20 -20.57 -18.15
N ALA A 272 16.01 -20.84 -17.60
CA ALA A 272 14.71 -20.76 -18.28
C ALA A 272 14.70 -21.24 -19.75
N PRO A 273 15.10 -22.50 -20.02
CA PRO A 273 15.41 -23.00 -21.37
C PRO A 273 14.26 -22.83 -22.37
N ARG A 274 13.01 -22.88 -21.89
CA ARG A 274 11.79 -22.69 -22.73
C ARG A 274 11.66 -21.29 -23.32
N ARG A 275 12.35 -20.29 -22.76
CA ARG A 275 12.30 -18.88 -23.19
C ARG A 275 13.57 -18.42 -23.90
N ALA A 276 14.61 -19.25 -23.95
CA ALA A 276 15.84 -18.91 -24.65
C ALA A 276 15.61 -18.74 -26.16
N GLY A 277 16.29 -17.76 -26.73
CA GLY A 277 16.19 -17.29 -28.10
C GLY A 277 14.93 -16.48 -28.44
N ARG A 278 14.14 -16.02 -27.46
CA ARG A 278 12.79 -15.46 -27.74
C ARG A 278 12.63 -13.97 -27.53
N ASP A 279 13.60 -13.28 -26.92
CA ASP A 279 13.53 -11.84 -26.67
C ASP A 279 12.30 -11.47 -25.80
N GLN A 280 11.98 -12.32 -24.82
CA GLN A 280 10.80 -12.18 -23.94
C GLN A 280 11.15 -12.11 -22.45
N VAL A 281 12.36 -12.47 -22.05
CA VAL A 281 12.76 -12.51 -20.63
C VAL A 281 13.03 -11.11 -20.08
N ASN A 282 12.79 -10.95 -18.78
CA ASN A 282 13.03 -9.68 -18.10
C ASN A 282 14.52 -9.41 -17.92
N PRO A 283 15.10 -8.34 -18.53
CA PRO A 283 16.52 -8.04 -18.40
C PRO A 283 16.87 -7.31 -17.08
N LEU A 284 15.88 -6.85 -16.30
CA LEU A 284 16.13 -6.01 -15.13
C LEU A 284 16.98 -6.70 -14.07
N GLY A 285 16.87 -8.04 -13.92
CA GLY A 285 17.75 -8.80 -13.04
C GLY A 285 19.24 -8.69 -13.41
N GLY A 286 19.54 -8.68 -14.72
CA GLY A 286 20.91 -8.49 -15.22
C GLY A 286 21.43 -7.09 -14.92
N PHE A 287 20.58 -6.06 -15.03
CA PHE A 287 20.94 -4.70 -14.64
C PHE A 287 21.13 -4.58 -13.13
N LEU A 288 20.28 -5.20 -12.31
CA LEU A 288 20.45 -5.24 -10.85
C LEU A 288 21.74 -5.97 -10.44
N ALA A 289 22.14 -7.03 -11.15
CA ALA A 289 23.43 -7.68 -10.94
C ALA A 289 24.61 -6.74 -11.29
N LEU A 290 24.49 -5.96 -12.37
CA LEU A 290 25.48 -4.95 -12.74
C LEU A 290 25.52 -3.78 -11.74
N VAL A 291 24.37 -3.37 -11.18
CA VAL A 291 24.31 -2.40 -10.07
C VAL A 291 25.12 -2.91 -8.90
N ALA A 292 24.90 -4.17 -8.48
CA ALA A 292 25.65 -4.77 -7.38
C ALA A 292 27.16 -4.81 -7.67
N LEU A 293 27.56 -5.14 -8.91
CA LEU A 293 28.96 -5.14 -9.34
C LEU A 293 29.59 -3.75 -9.22
N LEU A 294 28.95 -2.74 -9.81
CA LEU A 294 29.50 -1.38 -9.84
C LEU A 294 29.54 -0.76 -8.43
N GLN A 295 28.57 -1.07 -7.57
CA GLN A 295 28.53 -0.55 -6.19
C GLN A 295 29.51 -1.25 -5.24
N HIS A 296 29.97 -2.46 -5.59
CA HIS A 296 30.95 -3.19 -4.79
C HIS A 296 32.30 -2.45 -4.69
N PHE A 297 32.70 -1.73 -5.74
CA PHE A 297 33.95 -0.99 -5.76
C PHE A 297 33.71 0.52 -5.58
N ASP A 298 34.49 1.15 -4.69
CA ASP A 298 34.39 2.60 -4.43
C ASP A 298 34.47 3.44 -5.71
N VAL A 299 35.38 3.07 -6.61
CA VAL A 299 35.67 3.81 -7.86
C VAL A 299 34.53 3.80 -8.87
N THR A 300 33.61 2.83 -8.79
CA THR A 300 32.45 2.72 -9.69
C THR A 300 31.11 2.90 -8.98
N ARG A 301 31.12 3.21 -7.68
CA ARG A 301 29.90 3.26 -6.85
C ARG A 301 28.85 4.21 -7.38
N GLU A 302 29.26 5.40 -7.81
CA GLU A 302 28.35 6.41 -8.39
C GLU A 302 27.73 5.94 -9.72
N LEU A 303 28.49 5.21 -10.55
CA LEU A 303 27.96 4.63 -11.79
C LEU A 303 26.87 3.60 -11.47
N GLY A 304 27.07 2.80 -10.43
CA GLY A 304 26.09 1.84 -9.93
C GLY A 304 24.84 2.51 -9.35
N ALA A 305 25.00 3.60 -8.60
CA ALA A 305 23.88 4.39 -8.08
C ALA A 305 23.03 4.98 -9.22
N ARG A 306 23.68 5.56 -10.26
CA ARG A 306 23.00 6.05 -11.47
C ARG A 306 22.26 4.94 -12.20
N LEU A 307 22.88 3.77 -12.34
CA LEU A 307 22.25 2.61 -12.99
C LEU A 307 21.05 2.09 -12.20
N ARG A 308 21.11 2.09 -10.87
CA ARG A 308 19.97 1.74 -10.02
C ARG A 308 18.79 2.67 -10.27
N THR A 309 19.03 3.98 -10.27
CA THR A 309 17.99 4.98 -10.53
C THR A 309 17.33 4.75 -11.89
N ALA A 310 18.11 4.53 -12.94
CA ALA A 310 17.60 4.21 -14.28
C ALA A 310 16.78 2.91 -14.29
N THR A 311 17.29 1.85 -13.67
CA THR A 311 16.63 0.53 -13.60
C THR A 311 15.29 0.63 -12.87
N HIS A 312 15.22 1.36 -11.75
CA HIS A 312 13.99 1.56 -10.99
C HIS A 312 12.98 2.44 -11.73
N ALA A 313 13.45 3.42 -12.51
CA ALA A 313 12.57 4.23 -13.34
C ALA A 313 11.83 3.35 -14.36
N VAL A 314 12.56 2.49 -15.08
CA VAL A 314 11.96 1.55 -16.06
C VAL A 314 11.09 0.51 -15.37
N LEU A 315 11.50 -0.03 -14.22
CA LEU A 315 10.66 -0.93 -13.42
C LEU A 315 9.28 -0.32 -13.12
N ARG A 316 9.22 0.97 -12.79
CA ARG A 316 7.97 1.64 -12.41
C ARG A 316 7.15 2.18 -13.58
N GLN A 317 7.80 2.56 -14.68
CA GLN A 317 7.15 3.30 -15.77
C GLN A 317 7.01 2.46 -17.05
N GLY A 318 7.65 1.30 -17.08
CA GLY A 318 7.79 0.48 -18.27
C GLY A 318 8.82 1.05 -19.23
N PRO A 319 8.95 0.45 -20.42
CA PRO A 319 8.23 -0.73 -20.90
C PRO A 319 8.50 -2.00 -20.04
N TRP A 320 7.55 -2.94 -20.03
CA TRP A 320 7.60 -4.15 -19.18
C TRP A 320 7.53 -5.44 -19.99
N THR A 321 8.29 -6.46 -19.58
CA THR A 321 8.20 -7.82 -20.10
C THR A 321 6.96 -8.56 -19.58
N TYR A 322 6.66 -9.75 -20.11
CA TYR A 322 5.42 -10.51 -19.83
C TYR A 322 5.12 -10.77 -18.35
N ASP A 323 6.15 -10.79 -17.52
CA ASP A 323 6.10 -11.05 -16.09
C ASP A 323 5.78 -9.81 -15.26
N LEU A 324 6.00 -8.60 -15.81
CA LEU A 324 5.75 -7.32 -15.15
C LEU A 324 4.65 -6.50 -15.82
N ALA A 325 4.32 -6.78 -17.08
CA ALA A 325 3.31 -6.04 -17.82
C ALA A 325 1.93 -6.19 -17.15
N PRO A 326 1.21 -5.07 -16.89
CA PRO A 326 -0.19 -5.12 -16.49
C PRO A 326 -1.04 -5.89 -17.51
N VAL A 327 -2.18 -6.43 -17.08
CA VAL A 327 -3.03 -7.32 -17.90
C VAL A 327 -3.48 -6.66 -19.23
N ASP A 328 -3.61 -5.33 -19.25
CA ASP A 328 -4.03 -4.57 -20.44
C ASP A 328 -2.86 -3.93 -21.22
N CYS A 329 -1.62 -4.22 -20.84
CA CYS A 329 -0.42 -3.73 -21.51
C CYS A 329 0.23 -4.85 -22.32
N ALA A 330 0.45 -4.62 -23.62
CA ALA A 330 1.20 -5.56 -24.43
C ALA A 330 2.66 -5.65 -23.91
N PRO A 331 3.17 -6.85 -23.61
CA PRO A 331 4.51 -6.98 -23.09
C PRO A 331 5.54 -6.57 -24.14
N ALA A 332 6.52 -5.80 -23.70
CA ALA A 332 7.69 -5.43 -24.48
C ALA A 332 8.70 -6.59 -24.54
N SER A 333 9.57 -6.53 -25.55
CA SER A 333 10.67 -7.48 -25.69
C SER A 333 11.78 -7.21 -24.69
N THR A 334 12.64 -8.21 -24.44
CA THR A 334 13.84 -8.08 -23.60
C THR A 334 14.71 -6.92 -24.08
N SER A 335 14.95 -6.85 -25.39
CA SER A 335 15.70 -5.78 -26.05
C SER A 335 15.10 -4.40 -25.79
N THR A 336 13.77 -4.25 -25.92
CA THR A 336 13.07 -2.97 -25.71
C THR A 336 13.21 -2.48 -24.27
N VAL A 337 13.05 -3.36 -23.28
CA VAL A 337 13.22 -3.01 -21.87
C VAL A 337 14.69 -2.66 -21.57
N ALA A 338 15.64 -3.39 -22.15
CA ALA A 338 17.06 -3.08 -22.00
C ALA A 338 17.43 -1.72 -22.60
N ASP A 339 16.92 -1.38 -23.78
CA ASP A 339 17.12 -0.08 -24.41
C ASP A 339 16.55 1.06 -23.56
N ALA A 340 15.39 0.86 -22.94
CA ALA A 340 14.80 1.84 -22.03
C ALA A 340 15.69 2.13 -20.81
N VAL A 341 16.30 1.09 -20.20
CA VAL A 341 17.21 1.29 -19.06
C VAL A 341 18.47 2.05 -19.48
N LEU A 342 19.04 1.71 -20.65
CA LEU A 342 20.20 2.40 -21.18
C LEU A 342 19.88 3.87 -21.50
N ALA A 343 18.74 4.15 -22.13
CA ALA A 343 18.30 5.51 -22.41
C ALA A 343 18.08 6.33 -21.11
N ALA A 344 17.46 5.74 -20.09
CA ALA A 344 17.28 6.38 -18.80
C ALA A 344 18.62 6.66 -18.09
N TYR A 345 19.59 5.76 -18.23
CA TYR A 345 20.95 5.96 -17.70
C TYR A 345 21.67 7.12 -18.39
N GLU A 346 21.52 7.24 -19.70
CA GLU A 346 22.11 8.31 -20.53
C GLU A 346 21.50 9.68 -20.22
N ALA A 347 20.18 9.75 -20.06
CA ALA A 347 19.51 11.01 -19.67
C ALA A 347 20.04 11.54 -18.32
N LEU A 348 20.25 10.66 -17.33
CA LEU A 348 20.84 11.03 -16.04
C LEU A 348 22.31 11.45 -16.13
N GLU A 349 23.04 10.96 -17.14
CA GLU A 349 24.42 11.39 -17.43
C GLU A 349 24.48 12.81 -17.99
N GLU A 350 23.56 13.14 -18.90
CA GLU A 350 23.44 14.47 -19.50
C GLU A 350 23.01 15.53 -18.47
N ASP A 351 22.04 15.21 -17.62
CA ASP A 351 21.59 16.09 -16.54
C ASP A 351 22.71 16.41 -15.53
N ALA A 352 23.59 15.44 -15.26
CA ALA A 352 24.75 15.64 -14.40
C ALA A 352 25.84 16.52 -15.06
N ALA A 353 25.94 16.51 -16.39
CA ALA A 353 26.88 17.32 -17.16
C ALA A 353 26.38 18.76 -17.45
N GLY A 354 25.06 18.99 -17.42
CA GLY A 354 24.38 20.23 -17.84
C GLY A 354 24.25 21.36 -16.81
N GLY A 355 24.88 21.26 -15.64
CA GLY A 355 25.17 22.37 -14.70
C GLY A 355 24.18 23.54 -14.59
N SER A 356 23.00 23.30 -13.99
CA SER A 356 22.18 24.34 -13.36
C SER A 356 21.52 23.78 -12.09
N ARG A 357 22.23 23.87 -10.95
CA ARG A 357 21.65 23.62 -9.61
C ARG A 357 20.76 24.80 -9.21
N PRO A 358 19.52 24.56 -8.75
CA PRO A 358 18.98 25.33 -7.64
C PRO A 358 19.50 24.74 -6.31
N ALA A 359 19.65 25.63 -5.34
CA ALA A 359 20.25 25.36 -4.03
C ALA A 359 19.59 24.21 -3.26
N ALA A 360 20.40 23.59 -2.40
CA ALA A 360 19.98 22.63 -1.40
C ALA A 360 18.82 23.21 -0.56
N ALA A 361 17.65 22.59 -0.65
CA ALA A 361 16.60 22.74 0.35
C ALA A 361 16.85 21.71 1.45
N ALA A 362 16.97 22.21 2.67
CA ALA A 362 17.05 21.42 3.88
C ALA A 362 16.00 20.31 3.95
N SER A 363 16.36 19.23 4.66
CA SER A 363 15.49 18.14 5.10
C SER A 363 14.01 18.53 5.19
N ARG A 364 13.18 17.97 4.30
CA ARG A 364 11.73 18.01 4.45
C ARG A 364 11.25 16.73 5.16
N PRO A 365 10.34 16.86 6.14
CA PRO A 365 9.76 15.72 6.84
C PRO A 365 8.80 14.96 5.91
N ALA A 366 8.71 13.64 6.17
CA ALA A 366 7.81 12.61 5.63
C ALA A 366 6.74 13.06 4.61
N ASP A 367 6.72 12.36 3.47
CA ASP A 367 5.75 12.53 2.39
C ASP A 367 4.31 12.59 2.91
N ARG A 368 3.71 13.77 2.77
CA ARG A 368 2.27 13.95 2.74
C ARG A 368 1.81 13.64 1.32
N PRO A 369 0.64 13.00 1.12
CA PRO A 369 0.14 12.72 -0.22
C PRO A 369 0.04 14.03 -1.01
N VAL A 370 0.55 14.03 -2.25
CA VAL A 370 0.38 15.12 -3.21
C VAL A 370 -1.12 15.35 -3.39
N MET A 371 -1.64 16.40 -2.75
CA MET A 371 -2.95 16.94 -3.06
C MET A 371 -2.79 17.87 -4.26
N ASP A 372 -3.56 17.63 -5.32
CA ASP A 372 -3.74 18.62 -6.39
C ASP A 372 -4.13 19.96 -5.74
N GLU A 373 -3.51 21.06 -6.17
CA GLU A 373 -3.86 22.38 -5.64
C GLU A 373 -5.37 22.65 -5.88
N PRO A 374 -6.12 23.07 -4.85
CA PRO A 374 -7.55 23.31 -4.99
C PRO A 374 -7.80 24.45 -5.99
N ALA A 375 -8.74 24.23 -6.90
CA ALA A 375 -9.05 25.17 -7.97
C ALA A 375 -9.75 26.45 -7.49
N ALA A 376 -10.35 26.42 -6.29
CA ALA A 376 -10.94 27.58 -5.64
C ALA A 376 -11.01 27.41 -4.11
N TRP A 377 -10.99 28.54 -3.41
CA TRP A 377 -11.29 28.66 -1.99
C TRP A 377 -12.54 29.53 -1.81
N VAL A 378 -13.57 28.98 -1.18
CA VAL A 378 -14.86 29.68 -0.98
C VAL A 378 -15.11 29.86 0.52
N PRO A 379 -15.40 31.08 1.00
CA PRO A 379 -15.73 31.29 2.42
C PRO A 379 -16.87 30.37 2.88
N ALA A 380 -16.71 29.71 4.03
CA ALA A 380 -17.67 28.73 4.52
C ALA A 380 -19.07 29.32 4.69
N ASP A 381 -19.20 30.52 5.27
CA ASP A 381 -20.48 31.19 5.48
C ASP A 381 -21.17 31.57 4.16
N LEU A 382 -20.38 31.93 3.14
CA LEU A 382 -20.91 32.20 1.80
C LEU A 382 -21.44 30.91 1.16
N LEU A 383 -20.67 29.83 1.23
CA LEU A 383 -21.07 28.54 0.65
C LEU A 383 -22.30 27.95 1.35
N GLU A 384 -22.40 28.10 2.67
CA GLU A 384 -23.56 27.70 3.47
C GLU A 384 -24.81 28.49 3.07
N SER A 385 -24.75 29.83 3.13
CA SER A 385 -25.89 30.70 2.79
C SER A 385 -26.35 30.50 1.34
N TRP A 386 -25.40 30.44 0.40
CA TRP A 386 -25.70 30.16 -1.00
C TRP A 386 -26.34 28.79 -1.20
N SER A 387 -25.87 27.75 -0.51
CA SER A 387 -26.48 26.41 -0.59
C SER A 387 -27.93 26.41 -0.10
N ALA A 388 -28.24 27.18 0.95
CA ALA A 388 -29.61 27.35 1.42
C ALA A 388 -30.48 28.07 0.39
N ASP A 389 -29.96 29.14 -0.24
CA ASP A 389 -30.69 29.89 -1.26
C ASP A 389 -30.97 29.04 -2.51
N VAL A 390 -30.00 28.22 -2.95
CA VAL A 390 -30.18 27.27 -4.06
C VAL A 390 -31.28 26.25 -3.77
N LEU A 391 -31.30 25.69 -2.56
CA LEU A 391 -32.35 24.73 -2.16
C LEU A 391 -33.73 25.41 -2.10
N ALA A 392 -33.80 26.62 -1.55
CA ALA A 392 -35.05 27.39 -1.50
C ALA A 392 -35.56 27.72 -2.92
N ALA A 393 -34.66 28.08 -3.84
CA ALA A 393 -34.99 28.37 -5.24
C ALA A 393 -35.59 27.17 -5.99
N VAL A 394 -35.28 25.93 -5.56
CA VAL A 394 -35.88 24.70 -6.12
C VAL A 394 -37.09 24.20 -5.32
N GLY A 395 -37.64 25.05 -4.44
CA GLY A 395 -38.91 24.81 -3.75
C GLY A 395 -38.81 24.14 -2.38
N VAL A 396 -37.59 23.92 -1.85
CA VAL A 396 -37.41 23.43 -0.49
C VAL A 396 -37.82 24.52 0.51
N ARG A 397 -38.50 24.13 1.60
CA ARG A 397 -38.88 25.10 2.64
C ARG A 397 -37.65 25.83 3.23
N PRO A 398 -37.73 27.13 3.56
CA PRO A 398 -36.57 27.91 4.00
C PRO A 398 -35.88 27.42 5.29
N ASP A 399 -36.63 26.84 6.23
CA ASP A 399 -36.07 26.15 7.41
C ASP A 399 -35.32 24.88 7.01
N HIS A 400 -35.93 24.04 6.18
CA HIS A 400 -35.31 22.80 5.69
C HIS A 400 -34.05 23.06 4.84
N ALA A 401 -34.07 24.12 4.03
CA ALA A 401 -32.93 24.55 3.23
C ALA A 401 -31.74 24.96 4.12
N ARG A 402 -32.00 25.74 5.17
CA ARG A 402 -30.99 26.12 6.17
C ARG A 402 -30.47 24.91 6.94
N ASP A 403 -31.35 24.01 7.37
CA ASP A 403 -30.94 22.78 8.06
C ASP A 403 -30.03 21.91 7.20
N THR A 404 -30.36 21.78 5.91
CA THR A 404 -29.54 21.06 4.94
C THR A 404 -28.18 21.74 4.77
N ALA A 405 -28.18 23.05 4.48
CA ALA A 405 -26.95 23.81 4.27
C ALA A 405 -25.98 23.73 5.46
N ARG A 406 -26.50 23.80 6.70
CA ARG A 406 -25.71 23.64 7.92
C ARG A 406 -24.99 22.31 8.01
N VAL A 407 -25.67 21.21 7.68
CA VAL A 407 -25.06 19.88 7.72
C VAL A 407 -24.01 19.71 6.62
N LEU A 408 -24.26 20.27 5.43
CA LEU A 408 -23.26 20.29 4.36
C LEU A 408 -22.04 21.12 4.75
N ALA A 409 -22.25 22.29 5.36
CA ALA A 409 -21.19 23.16 5.86
C ALA A 409 -20.37 22.49 6.98
N TYR A 410 -21.01 21.75 7.90
CA TYR A 410 -20.30 20.94 8.88
C TYR A 410 -19.37 19.93 8.23
N ALA A 411 -19.84 19.22 7.19
CA ALA A 411 -19.05 18.23 6.48
C ALA A 411 -17.86 18.88 5.75
N ASP A 412 -18.11 19.97 5.02
CA ASP A 412 -17.06 20.74 4.33
C ASP A 412 -16.03 21.30 5.32
N LEU A 413 -16.45 21.88 6.45
CA LEU A 413 -15.54 22.40 7.46
C LEU A 413 -14.75 21.27 8.14
N SER A 414 -15.33 20.09 8.31
CA SER A 414 -14.70 18.95 8.97
C SER A 414 -13.78 18.13 8.05
N GLY A 415 -13.66 18.50 6.76
CA GLY A 415 -12.88 17.78 5.76
C GLY A 415 -13.52 16.46 5.33
N ILE A 416 -14.84 16.38 5.36
CA ILE A 416 -15.65 15.25 4.91
C ILE A 416 -16.28 15.63 3.57
N ASP A 417 -15.43 15.95 2.60
CA ASP A 417 -15.80 16.60 1.32
C ASP A 417 -16.83 15.79 0.51
N SER A 418 -16.85 14.46 0.70
CA SER A 418 -17.80 13.55 0.07
C SER A 418 -19.26 13.70 0.52
N HIS A 419 -19.51 14.42 1.62
CA HIS A 419 -20.84 14.63 2.21
C HIS A 419 -21.19 16.12 2.40
N GLY A 420 -20.34 17.02 1.92
CA GLY A 420 -20.58 18.47 1.97
C GLY A 420 -21.24 19.02 0.70
N SER A 421 -20.92 20.27 0.36
CA SER A 421 -21.50 21.00 -0.79
C SER A 421 -21.36 20.25 -2.12
N ALA A 422 -20.37 19.38 -2.29
CA ALA A 422 -20.21 18.54 -3.47
C ALA A 422 -21.44 17.66 -3.79
N ARG A 423 -22.29 17.35 -2.80
CA ARG A 423 -23.54 16.59 -2.99
C ARG A 423 -24.74 17.45 -3.39
N LEU A 424 -24.62 18.78 -3.34
CA LEU A 424 -25.72 19.70 -3.63
C LEU A 424 -26.37 19.49 -5.02
N PRO A 425 -25.61 19.28 -6.11
CA PRO A 425 -26.20 18.99 -7.42
C PRO A 425 -27.08 17.73 -7.42
N ALA A 426 -26.66 16.67 -6.72
CA ALA A 426 -27.43 15.42 -6.63
C ALA A 426 -28.74 15.60 -5.85
N TYR A 427 -28.72 16.37 -4.76
CA TYR A 427 -29.95 16.71 -4.04
C TYR A 427 -30.91 17.52 -4.90
N VAL A 428 -30.42 18.55 -5.60
CA VAL A 428 -31.26 19.37 -6.49
C VAL A 428 -31.86 18.53 -7.62
N GLN A 429 -31.10 17.61 -8.20
CA GLN A 429 -31.64 16.68 -9.19
C GLN A 429 -32.76 15.80 -8.62
N ALA A 430 -32.57 15.22 -7.43
CA ALA A 430 -33.57 14.37 -6.78
C ALA A 430 -34.84 15.13 -6.36
N LEU A 431 -34.71 16.41 -6.00
CA LEU A 431 -35.83 17.31 -5.72
C LEU A 431 -36.60 17.66 -7.01
N ARG A 432 -35.88 18.01 -8.08
CA ARG A 432 -36.47 18.32 -9.39
C ARG A 432 -37.19 17.13 -10.02
N SER A 433 -36.71 15.91 -9.80
CA SER A 433 -37.35 14.68 -10.29
C SER A 433 -38.55 14.23 -9.43
N GLY A 434 -38.76 14.84 -8.26
CA GLY A 434 -39.81 14.47 -7.31
C GLY A 434 -39.54 13.18 -6.52
N VAL A 435 -38.34 12.61 -6.63
CA VAL A 435 -37.92 11.44 -5.84
C VAL A 435 -37.74 11.81 -4.37
N ILE A 436 -37.36 13.06 -4.10
CA ILE A 436 -37.36 13.68 -2.77
C ILE A 436 -38.40 14.80 -2.76
N ALA A 437 -39.23 14.83 -1.72
CA ALA A 437 -40.24 15.86 -1.54
C ALA A 437 -39.61 17.22 -1.19
N THR A 438 -40.09 18.29 -1.82
CA THR A 438 -39.66 19.67 -1.55
C THR A 438 -40.45 20.33 -0.40
N GLY A 439 -41.69 19.88 -0.17
CA GLY A 439 -42.60 20.43 0.84
C GLY A 439 -43.20 19.35 1.76
N GLY A 440 -43.59 19.76 2.97
CA GLY A 440 -44.09 18.89 4.04
C GLY A 440 -43.39 19.17 5.38
N GLU A 441 -43.75 18.44 6.42
CA GLU A 441 -43.04 18.44 7.71
C GLU A 441 -42.82 17.00 8.18
N PRO A 442 -41.67 16.69 8.81
CA PRO A 442 -41.50 15.42 9.50
C PRO A 442 -42.57 15.29 10.58
N THR A 443 -43.24 14.14 10.68
CA THR A 443 -44.28 13.91 11.69
C THR A 443 -43.74 13.05 12.80
N VAL A 444 -43.73 13.58 14.02
CA VAL A 444 -43.39 12.80 15.22
C VAL A 444 -44.59 11.93 15.61
N ARG A 445 -44.35 10.63 15.68
CA ARG A 445 -45.27 9.62 16.21
C ARG A 445 -44.70 9.16 17.55
N SER A 446 -45.38 9.53 18.63
CA SER A 446 -45.02 9.10 19.97
C SER A 446 -46.18 9.23 20.93
N ASP A 447 -46.20 8.34 21.92
CA ASP A 447 -47.05 8.39 23.10
C ASP A 447 -46.40 7.76 24.37
N GLY A 448 -45.07 7.49 24.40
CA GLY A 448 -44.47 6.56 25.39
C GLY A 448 -43.07 6.85 25.97
N GLY A 449 -42.78 8.09 26.39
CA GLY A 449 -41.64 8.41 27.29
C GLY A 449 -40.30 8.67 26.58
N ALA A 450 -39.28 7.86 26.87
CA ALA A 450 -37.93 8.06 26.33
C ALA A 450 -37.78 7.76 24.82
N VAL A 451 -38.81 7.21 24.16
CA VAL A 451 -38.74 6.70 22.78
C VAL A 451 -39.70 7.41 21.82
N ALA A 452 -39.32 7.60 20.55
CA ALA A 452 -40.21 8.10 19.49
C ALA A 452 -39.89 7.51 18.12
N LEU A 453 -40.86 7.64 17.20
CA LEU A 453 -40.69 7.36 15.78
C LEU A 453 -41.00 8.64 14.98
N VAL A 454 -40.11 9.03 14.07
CA VAL A 454 -40.33 10.14 13.14
C VAL A 454 -40.60 9.60 11.75
N ASP A 455 -41.69 10.05 11.14
CA ASP A 455 -41.96 9.82 9.73
C ASP A 455 -41.42 10.99 8.91
N GLY A 456 -40.42 10.73 8.07
CA GLY A 456 -39.71 11.74 7.29
C GLY A 456 -40.48 12.28 6.08
N GLN A 457 -41.65 11.71 5.75
CA GLN A 457 -42.51 12.17 4.64
C GLN A 457 -41.79 12.26 3.27
N GLY A 458 -40.73 11.48 3.04
CA GLY A 458 -39.95 11.51 1.81
C GLY A 458 -39.13 12.80 1.60
N LEU A 459 -38.94 13.60 2.65
CA LEU A 459 -38.17 14.84 2.63
C LEU A 459 -36.65 14.58 2.57
N LEU A 460 -35.88 15.66 2.39
CA LEU A 460 -34.43 15.65 2.60
C LEU A 460 -34.10 15.09 3.99
N GLY A 461 -33.08 14.21 4.07
CA GLY A 461 -32.70 13.57 5.32
C GLY A 461 -32.25 14.57 6.38
N HIS A 462 -31.60 15.66 5.97
CA HIS A 462 -31.04 16.66 6.88
C HIS A 462 -32.08 17.30 7.82
N PRO A 463 -33.15 17.96 7.32
CA PRO A 463 -34.20 18.51 8.20
C PRO A 463 -34.90 17.41 9.02
N VAL A 464 -35.16 16.24 8.43
CA VAL A 464 -35.79 15.12 9.15
C VAL A 464 -34.94 14.68 10.34
N SER A 465 -33.63 14.51 10.12
CA SER A 465 -32.67 14.13 11.15
C SER A 465 -32.47 15.21 12.21
N ARG A 466 -32.53 16.50 11.86
CA ARG A 466 -32.50 17.58 12.85
C ARG A 466 -33.77 17.62 13.70
N THR A 467 -34.96 17.37 13.12
CA THR A 467 -36.20 17.19 13.90
C THR A 467 -36.08 15.99 14.84
N ALA A 468 -35.58 14.85 14.35
CA ALA A 468 -35.38 13.65 15.17
C ALA A 468 -34.35 13.87 16.29
N LEU A 469 -33.27 14.61 16.02
CA LEU A 469 -32.28 14.98 17.03
C LEU A 469 -32.89 15.89 18.10
N ALA A 470 -33.63 16.92 17.71
CA ALA A 470 -34.30 17.82 18.66
C ALA A 470 -35.28 17.04 19.56
N GLU A 471 -36.00 16.07 19.00
CA GLU A 471 -36.88 15.18 19.74
C GLU A 471 -36.10 14.28 20.72
N ALA A 472 -34.97 13.71 20.28
CA ALA A 472 -34.10 12.89 21.12
C ALA A 472 -33.48 13.71 22.27
N VAL A 473 -33.06 14.96 22.01
CA VAL A 473 -32.55 15.88 23.03
C VAL A 473 -33.63 16.23 24.05
N ALA A 474 -34.84 16.56 23.62
CA ALA A 474 -35.94 16.86 24.53
C ALA A 474 -36.23 15.68 25.48
N ARG A 475 -36.27 14.46 24.93
CA ARG A 475 -36.48 13.23 25.70
C ARG A 475 -35.31 12.87 26.60
N ALA A 476 -34.08 13.04 26.14
CA ALA A 476 -32.89 12.83 26.96
C ALA A 476 -32.89 13.76 28.18
N ARG A 477 -33.25 15.03 27.99
CA ARG A 477 -33.38 15.97 29.12
C ARG A 477 -34.49 15.57 30.08
N GLN A 478 -35.60 15.02 29.58
CA GLN A 478 -36.73 14.64 30.42
C GLN A 478 -36.54 13.30 31.14
N HIS A 479 -36.01 12.29 30.44
CA HIS A 479 -35.98 10.89 30.85
C HIS A 479 -34.57 10.32 31.03
N GLY A 480 -33.54 11.12 30.74
CA GLY A 480 -32.13 10.74 30.73
C GLY A 480 -31.64 10.11 29.44
N VAL A 481 -32.51 9.48 28.68
CA VAL A 481 -32.23 9.01 27.32
C VAL A 481 -33.38 9.37 26.39
N GLY A 482 -33.05 9.73 25.16
CA GLY A 482 -33.97 9.88 24.04
C GLY A 482 -33.56 8.94 22.93
N TRP A 483 -34.45 8.02 22.56
CA TRP A 483 -34.24 7.07 21.46
C TRP A 483 -35.26 7.34 20.37
N VAL A 484 -34.80 7.82 19.22
CA VAL A 484 -35.67 8.25 18.13
C VAL A 484 -35.29 7.54 16.84
N ASN A 485 -36.19 6.69 16.35
CA ASN A 485 -36.07 6.07 15.04
C ASN A 485 -36.70 6.98 13.98
N VAL A 486 -36.17 6.92 12.77
CA VAL A 486 -36.71 7.64 11.60
C VAL A 486 -37.00 6.63 10.49
N ARG A 487 -38.12 6.79 9.80
CA ARG A 487 -38.45 6.08 8.56
C ARG A 487 -38.82 7.06 7.45
N ASN A 488 -38.88 6.55 6.22
CA ASN A 488 -39.38 7.32 5.07
C ASN A 488 -38.60 8.64 4.88
N SER A 489 -37.27 8.56 4.99
CA SER A 489 -36.37 9.69 4.82
C SER A 489 -35.51 9.51 3.57
N SER A 490 -34.49 10.37 3.44
CA SER A 490 -33.47 10.31 2.40
C SER A 490 -32.08 10.52 3.00
N HIS A 491 -31.05 10.64 2.15
CA HIS A 491 -29.68 10.83 2.62
C HIS A 491 -29.55 12.10 3.49
N HIS A 492 -28.96 11.96 4.68
CA HIS A 492 -28.88 13.01 5.70
C HIS A 492 -27.49 13.64 5.84
N GLY A 493 -26.57 13.40 4.91
CA GLY A 493 -25.19 13.89 5.02
C GLY A 493 -24.36 13.10 6.04
N ALA A 494 -23.36 13.73 6.65
CA ALA A 494 -22.47 13.10 7.63
C ALA A 494 -23.19 12.88 8.98
N SER A 495 -23.27 11.62 9.46
CA SER A 495 -23.89 11.29 10.76
C SER A 495 -23.22 12.02 11.93
N GLY A 496 -21.91 12.27 11.83
CA GLY A 496 -21.16 13.01 12.84
C GLY A 496 -21.66 14.44 13.08
N ALA A 497 -22.37 15.07 12.14
CA ALA A 497 -22.92 16.43 12.32
C ALA A 497 -23.94 16.48 13.47
N TYR A 498 -24.85 15.51 13.51
CA TYR A 498 -25.89 15.41 14.55
C TYR A 498 -25.29 15.00 15.90
N ALA A 499 -24.31 14.10 15.87
CA ALA A 499 -23.58 13.69 17.07
C ALA A 499 -22.77 14.86 17.67
N PHE A 500 -22.15 15.67 16.82
CA PHE A 500 -21.47 16.90 17.22
C PHE A 500 -22.44 17.94 17.80
N GLU A 501 -23.57 18.20 17.13
CA GLU A 501 -24.60 19.14 17.61
C GLU A 501 -25.16 18.77 18.99
N ALA A 502 -25.32 17.48 19.28
CA ALA A 502 -25.71 17.02 20.61
C ALA A 502 -24.59 17.21 21.65
N ALA A 503 -23.35 16.91 21.27
CA ALA A 503 -22.20 17.02 22.16
C ALA A 503 -21.86 18.47 22.54
N GLU A 504 -22.05 19.42 21.63
CA GLU A 504 -21.95 20.85 21.94
C GLU A 504 -23.01 21.31 22.97
N GLN A 505 -24.12 20.59 23.08
CA GLN A 505 -25.15 20.82 24.10
C GLN A 505 -24.86 20.09 25.42
N GLY A 506 -23.68 19.47 25.56
CA GLY A 506 -23.29 18.71 26.75
C GLY A 506 -23.89 17.30 26.82
N LEU A 507 -24.42 16.77 25.72
CA LEU A 507 -25.08 15.46 25.67
C LEU A 507 -24.20 14.42 24.95
N VAL A 508 -24.43 13.14 25.22
CA VAL A 508 -23.79 12.05 24.45
C VAL A 508 -24.76 11.58 23.39
N ALA A 509 -24.33 11.41 22.14
CA ALA A 509 -25.21 10.99 21.05
C ALA A 509 -24.62 9.86 20.21
N LEU A 510 -25.43 8.85 19.92
CA LEU A 510 -25.19 7.81 18.93
C LEU A 510 -26.15 8.01 17.76
N VAL A 511 -25.62 8.06 16.55
CA VAL A 511 -26.37 8.34 15.33
C VAL A 511 -26.05 7.27 14.30
N ALA A 512 -27.05 6.70 13.64
CA ALA A 512 -26.85 5.68 12.62
C ALA A 512 -27.85 5.80 11.48
N THR A 513 -27.48 5.31 10.30
CA THR A 513 -28.39 5.22 9.13
C THR A 513 -28.11 3.97 8.31
N ASN A 514 -29.15 3.33 7.76
CA ASN A 514 -28.95 2.39 6.67
C ASN A 514 -28.84 3.13 5.33
N THR A 515 -28.27 2.45 4.32
CA THR A 515 -28.09 2.99 2.96
C THR A 515 -28.34 1.87 1.94
N GLY A 516 -28.54 2.23 0.67
CA GLY A 516 -28.74 1.24 -0.38
C GLY A 516 -27.53 0.32 -0.59
N PRO A 517 -27.73 -0.87 -1.16
CA PRO A 517 -26.76 -1.95 -1.12
C PRO A 517 -25.53 -1.65 -1.98
N VAL A 518 -24.37 -1.60 -1.34
CA VAL A 518 -23.06 -1.46 -2.00
C VAL A 518 -21.98 -2.34 -1.36
N VAL A 519 -22.26 -2.91 -0.18
CA VAL A 519 -21.35 -3.78 0.59
C VAL A 519 -21.82 -5.22 0.52
N ALA A 520 -20.90 -6.14 0.22
CA ALA A 520 -21.14 -7.57 0.28
C ALA A 520 -20.99 -8.08 1.73
N PRO A 521 -21.98 -8.83 2.27
CA PRO A 521 -21.80 -9.56 3.52
C PRO A 521 -20.58 -10.50 3.47
N THR A 522 -20.00 -10.81 4.63
CA THR A 522 -18.82 -11.70 4.69
C THR A 522 -19.15 -13.05 4.07
N GLY A 523 -18.38 -13.46 3.06
CA GLY A 523 -18.58 -14.71 2.31
C GLY A 523 -19.56 -14.62 1.14
N ALA A 524 -20.15 -13.46 0.88
CA ALA A 524 -20.97 -13.19 -0.29
C ALA A 524 -20.18 -12.39 -1.34
N VAL A 525 -20.61 -12.49 -2.61
CA VAL A 525 -20.02 -11.73 -3.73
C VAL A 525 -20.86 -10.53 -4.15
N ARG A 526 -22.17 -10.54 -3.82
CA ARG A 526 -23.10 -9.49 -4.23
C ARG A 526 -23.35 -8.49 -3.10
N PRO A 527 -23.48 -7.19 -3.43
CA PRO A 527 -23.94 -6.20 -2.47
C PRO A 527 -25.30 -6.56 -1.88
N HIS A 528 -25.44 -6.41 -0.57
CA HIS A 528 -26.72 -6.62 0.12
C HIS A 528 -26.97 -5.60 1.23
N LEU A 529 -25.91 -5.07 1.83
CA LEU A 529 -25.99 -4.02 2.84
C LEU A 529 -25.41 -2.72 2.29
N GLY A 530 -25.83 -1.61 2.87
CA GLY A 530 -25.20 -0.33 2.61
C GLY A 530 -23.88 -0.15 3.35
N THR A 531 -23.29 1.03 3.20
CA THR A 531 -22.11 1.44 4.01
C THR A 531 -22.45 1.66 5.48
N ASN A 532 -23.74 1.77 5.80
CA ASN A 532 -24.37 1.71 7.12
C ASN A 532 -23.53 2.38 8.22
N PRO A 533 -23.35 3.71 8.17
CA PRO A 533 -22.49 4.41 9.10
C PRO A 533 -23.07 4.49 10.52
N LEU A 534 -22.15 4.65 11.47
CA LEU A 534 -22.40 4.87 12.89
C LEU A 534 -21.51 6.03 13.37
N ALA A 535 -22.09 6.97 14.09
CA ALA A 535 -21.38 8.05 14.75
C ALA A 535 -21.67 8.09 16.26
N LEU A 536 -20.66 8.46 17.05
CA LEU A 536 -20.76 8.74 18.48
C LEU A 536 -20.14 10.10 18.78
N GLY A 537 -20.89 10.96 19.47
CA GLY A 537 -20.47 12.27 19.94
C GLY A 537 -20.50 12.34 21.47
N MET A 538 -19.49 12.93 22.09
CA MET A 538 -19.50 13.22 23.53
C MET A 538 -18.73 14.50 23.88
N PRO A 539 -19.17 15.26 24.91
CA PRO A 539 -18.46 16.43 25.38
C PRO A 539 -17.12 16.05 26.02
N VAL A 540 -16.11 16.91 25.82
CA VAL A 540 -14.77 16.76 26.40
C VAL A 540 -14.39 18.08 27.05
N ALA A 541 -13.86 18.03 28.27
CA ALA A 541 -13.50 19.25 28.98
C ALA A 541 -12.32 19.97 28.29
N GLY A 542 -12.48 21.26 28.01
CA GLY A 542 -11.41 22.14 27.52
C GLY A 542 -11.02 21.98 26.05
N GLU A 543 -11.76 21.17 25.27
CA GLU A 543 -11.50 20.97 23.84
C GLU A 543 -12.79 20.66 23.07
N ASP A 544 -12.70 20.59 21.74
CA ASP A 544 -13.81 20.20 20.87
C ASP A 544 -14.34 18.80 21.23
N PRO A 545 -15.66 18.53 21.08
CA PRO A 545 -16.24 17.22 21.32
C PRO A 545 -15.51 16.07 20.62
N LEU A 546 -15.44 14.91 21.29
CA LEU A 546 -15.08 13.66 20.66
C LEU A 546 -16.18 13.27 19.68
N VAL A 547 -15.85 13.15 18.40
CA VAL A 547 -16.76 12.61 17.38
C VAL A 547 -16.09 11.48 16.64
N PHE A 548 -16.58 10.27 16.88
CA PHE A 548 -16.29 9.10 16.07
C PHE A 548 -17.36 8.98 15.00
N ASP A 549 -17.00 8.97 13.72
CA ASP A 549 -17.93 8.89 12.59
C ASP A 549 -17.31 7.99 11.51
N MET A 550 -17.92 6.83 11.27
CA MET A 550 -17.39 5.82 10.36
C MET A 550 -18.48 5.11 9.56
N ALA A 551 -18.17 4.75 8.32
CA ALA A 551 -18.86 3.68 7.61
C ALA A 551 -18.47 2.32 8.20
N THR A 552 -19.36 1.33 8.11
CA THR A 552 -19.09 -0.06 8.53
C THR A 552 -18.41 -0.90 7.43
N SER A 553 -18.21 -0.32 6.25
CA SER A 553 -17.36 -0.86 5.18
C SER A 553 -15.86 -0.61 5.44
N ALA A 554 -14.99 -1.39 4.80
CA ALA A 554 -13.53 -1.22 4.87
C ALA A 554 -13.09 0.17 4.40
N VAL A 555 -13.88 0.77 3.50
CA VAL A 555 -13.66 2.11 2.97
C VAL A 555 -14.99 2.79 2.65
N ALA A 556 -15.02 4.12 2.71
CA ALA A 556 -16.15 4.90 2.22
C ALA A 556 -16.28 4.81 0.69
N ALA A 557 -17.51 4.70 0.18
CA ALA A 557 -17.80 4.62 -1.26
C ALA A 557 -17.22 5.80 -2.06
N GLY A 558 -17.20 7.01 -1.48
CA GLY A 558 -16.61 8.19 -2.12
C GLY A 558 -15.12 8.06 -2.45
N LYS A 559 -14.35 7.22 -1.73
CA LYS A 559 -12.95 6.95 -2.11
C LYS A 559 -12.84 6.13 -3.40
N PHE A 560 -13.81 5.25 -3.67
CA PHE A 560 -13.91 4.58 -4.96
C PHE A 560 -14.30 5.55 -6.08
N GLU A 561 -15.24 6.46 -5.83
CA GLU A 561 -15.62 7.51 -6.81
C GLU A 561 -14.40 8.35 -7.21
N ILE A 562 -13.57 8.76 -6.22
CA ILE A 562 -12.33 9.49 -6.47
C ILE A 562 -11.34 8.64 -7.27
N ALA A 563 -11.12 7.39 -6.88
CA ALA A 563 -10.20 6.48 -7.56
C ALA A 563 -10.61 6.26 -9.03
N LEU A 564 -11.91 6.01 -9.27
CA LEU A 564 -12.49 5.84 -10.60
C LEU A 564 -12.29 7.09 -11.47
N ARG A 565 -12.59 8.27 -10.92
CA ARG A 565 -12.42 9.55 -11.62
C ARG A 565 -10.96 9.86 -11.94
N THR A 566 -10.05 9.55 -11.02
CA THR A 566 -8.62 9.87 -11.15
C THR A 566 -7.83 8.79 -11.88
N GLY A 567 -8.47 7.67 -12.25
CA GLY A 567 -7.81 6.52 -12.89
C GLY A 567 -6.76 5.85 -12.00
N ARG A 568 -6.87 5.99 -10.67
CA ARG A 568 -5.91 5.43 -9.71
C ARG A 568 -6.43 4.11 -9.13
N PRO A 569 -5.55 3.11 -8.90
CA PRO A 569 -5.96 1.89 -8.24
C PRO A 569 -6.36 2.13 -6.77
N VAL A 570 -7.22 1.27 -6.24
CA VAL A 570 -7.59 1.19 -4.83
C VAL A 570 -6.80 0.08 -4.12
N PRO A 571 -6.53 0.19 -2.81
CA PRO A 571 -5.91 -0.89 -2.04
C PRO A 571 -6.73 -2.19 -2.06
N LEU A 572 -6.03 -3.34 -2.07
CA LEU A 572 -6.66 -4.63 -1.86
C LEU A 572 -7.39 -4.70 -0.50
N GLY A 573 -8.50 -5.41 -0.49
CA GLY A 573 -9.37 -5.53 0.68
C GLY A 573 -10.39 -4.39 0.81
N TRP A 574 -10.46 -3.48 -0.16
CA TRP A 574 -11.52 -2.47 -0.24
C TRP A 574 -12.75 -2.96 -1.01
N GLY A 575 -12.57 -3.79 -2.03
CA GLY A 575 -13.67 -4.28 -2.85
C GLY A 575 -13.39 -5.60 -3.57
N LEU A 576 -14.46 -6.15 -4.12
CA LEU A 576 -14.52 -7.37 -4.94
C LEU A 576 -15.07 -7.02 -6.32
N ASP A 577 -14.59 -7.70 -7.34
CA ASP A 577 -15.22 -7.68 -8.67
C ASP A 577 -16.55 -8.46 -8.69
N ALA A 578 -17.23 -8.48 -9.85
CA ALA A 578 -18.50 -9.20 -10.01
C ALA A 578 -18.41 -10.73 -9.81
N ALA A 579 -17.20 -11.31 -9.90
CA ALA A 579 -16.94 -12.73 -9.66
C ALA A 579 -16.59 -13.02 -8.18
N GLY A 580 -16.46 -11.98 -7.34
CA GLY A 580 -16.09 -12.11 -5.93
C GLY A 580 -14.58 -12.17 -5.69
N ARG A 581 -13.75 -11.79 -6.67
CA ARG A 581 -12.29 -11.74 -6.51
C ARG A 581 -11.87 -10.36 -5.99
N PRO A 582 -10.93 -10.28 -5.04
CA PRO A 582 -10.36 -8.99 -4.62
C PRO A 582 -9.78 -8.24 -5.82
N THR A 583 -10.07 -6.94 -5.90
CA THR A 583 -9.61 -6.09 -7.00
C THR A 583 -8.96 -4.81 -6.47
N THR A 584 -8.03 -4.28 -7.27
CA THR A 584 -7.46 -2.93 -7.10
C THR A 584 -8.02 -1.96 -8.14
N ASP A 585 -8.78 -2.42 -9.12
CA ASP A 585 -9.41 -1.55 -10.09
C ASP A 585 -10.76 -1.06 -9.54
N PRO A 586 -10.94 0.26 -9.33
CA PRO A 586 -12.24 0.79 -8.93
C PRO A 586 -13.34 0.51 -9.96
N ALA A 587 -13.01 0.34 -11.25
CA ALA A 587 -13.95 0.05 -12.34
C ALA A 587 -14.66 -1.30 -12.18
N ASP A 588 -13.97 -2.30 -11.60
CA ASP A 588 -14.53 -3.63 -11.32
C ASP A 588 -15.65 -3.58 -10.27
N VAL A 589 -15.58 -2.63 -9.34
CA VAL A 589 -16.60 -2.41 -8.32
C VAL A 589 -17.71 -1.52 -8.89
N PHE A 590 -17.33 -0.35 -9.40
CA PHE A 590 -18.24 0.62 -10.04
C PHE A 590 -17.67 1.03 -11.40
N PRO A 591 -18.33 0.79 -12.55
CA PRO A 591 -19.67 0.23 -12.79
C PRO A 591 -19.70 -1.31 -12.96
N GLY A 592 -18.58 -2.01 -12.74
CA GLY A 592 -18.38 -3.44 -12.99
C GLY A 592 -19.28 -4.40 -12.21
N ARG A 593 -20.17 -3.87 -11.35
CA ARG A 593 -21.16 -4.62 -10.54
C ARG A 593 -20.52 -5.52 -9.47
N GLY A 594 -19.32 -5.18 -9.05
CA GLY A 594 -18.69 -5.72 -7.85
C GLY A 594 -19.31 -5.19 -6.55
N ALA A 595 -18.56 -5.29 -5.45
CA ALA A 595 -19.02 -4.90 -4.14
C ALA A 595 -17.90 -4.32 -3.27
N LEU A 596 -18.25 -3.40 -2.36
CA LEU A 596 -17.39 -3.03 -1.25
C LEU A 596 -17.31 -4.17 -0.22
N LEU A 597 -16.20 -4.24 0.50
CA LEU A 597 -16.03 -5.17 1.61
C LEU A 597 -16.36 -4.51 2.97
N PRO A 598 -16.83 -5.29 3.97
CA PRO A 598 -17.01 -4.82 5.33
C PRO A 598 -15.70 -4.42 6.01
N LEU A 599 -15.75 -3.64 7.09
CA LEU A 599 -14.58 -3.37 7.94
C LEU A 599 -13.96 -4.69 8.43
N GLY A 600 -12.65 -4.83 8.25
CA GLY A 600 -11.95 -6.11 8.39
C GLY A 600 -11.80 -6.87 7.07
N SER A 601 -12.20 -6.28 5.94
CA SER A 601 -11.93 -6.71 4.56
C SER A 601 -12.37 -8.14 4.23
N ASP A 602 -11.53 -9.13 4.49
CA ASP A 602 -11.77 -10.55 4.19
C ASP A 602 -11.89 -11.39 5.46
N ARG A 603 -12.07 -12.71 5.30
CA ARG A 603 -12.28 -13.61 6.43
C ARG A 603 -11.12 -13.58 7.43
N GLU A 604 -9.88 -13.57 6.94
CA GLU A 604 -8.67 -13.66 7.75
C GLU A 604 -8.38 -12.33 8.46
N ARG A 605 -8.82 -11.21 7.88
CA ARG A 605 -8.72 -9.86 8.47
C ARG A 605 -9.95 -9.46 9.31
N SER A 606 -10.79 -10.43 9.69
CA SER A 606 -11.97 -10.26 10.56
C SER A 606 -13.15 -9.48 9.94
N SER A 607 -13.40 -9.61 8.63
CA SER A 607 -14.56 -9.02 7.92
C SER A 607 -15.92 -9.24 8.62
N HIS A 608 -16.07 -10.37 9.31
CA HIS A 608 -17.29 -10.69 10.06
C HIS A 608 -17.63 -9.64 11.14
N LYS A 609 -16.64 -8.90 11.65
CA LYS A 609 -16.86 -7.81 12.63
C LYS A 609 -17.50 -6.59 11.97
N GLY A 610 -16.95 -6.12 10.85
CA GLY A 610 -17.56 -5.03 10.08
C GLY A 610 -18.93 -5.40 9.54
N TYR A 611 -19.10 -6.64 9.07
CA TYR A 611 -20.40 -7.16 8.64
C TYR A 611 -21.40 -7.17 9.80
N GLY A 612 -21.00 -7.65 10.98
CA GLY A 612 -21.83 -7.61 12.18
C GLY A 612 -22.26 -6.19 12.55
N LEU A 613 -21.35 -5.21 12.50
CA LEU A 613 -21.67 -3.80 12.74
C LEU A 613 -22.67 -3.25 11.71
N ALA A 614 -22.46 -3.54 10.42
CA ALA A 614 -23.36 -3.11 9.35
C ALA A 614 -24.78 -3.67 9.55
N LEU A 615 -24.88 -4.95 9.96
CA LEU A 615 -26.15 -5.61 10.25
C LEU A 615 -26.83 -5.02 11.49
N LEU A 616 -26.07 -4.69 12.54
CA LEU A 616 -26.63 -4.00 13.72
C LEU A 616 -27.23 -2.65 13.33
N VAL A 617 -26.53 -1.86 12.52
CA VAL A 617 -27.09 -0.59 12.01
C VAL A 617 -28.36 -0.85 11.20
N GLU A 618 -28.38 -1.84 10.31
CA GLU A 618 -29.57 -2.19 9.52
C GLU A 618 -30.78 -2.53 10.39
N VAL A 619 -30.58 -3.33 11.44
CA VAL A 619 -31.64 -3.71 12.39
C VAL A 619 -32.09 -2.51 13.21
N LEU A 620 -31.15 -1.77 13.79
CA LEU A 620 -31.44 -0.64 14.66
C LEU A 620 -32.10 0.54 13.94
N THR A 621 -31.97 0.61 12.61
CA THR A 621 -32.56 1.65 11.78
C THR A 621 -33.78 1.11 11.02
N GLY A 622 -33.59 0.38 9.92
CA GLY A 622 -34.64 -0.10 9.04
C GLY A 622 -35.65 -0.99 9.73
N VAL A 623 -35.21 -2.03 10.46
CA VAL A 623 -36.15 -2.97 11.10
C VAL A 623 -36.95 -2.28 12.21
N LEU A 624 -36.29 -1.58 13.14
CA LEU A 624 -36.98 -0.92 14.25
C LEU A 624 -37.88 0.24 13.81
N ALA A 625 -37.53 0.93 12.73
CA ALA A 625 -38.38 1.99 12.17
C ALA A 625 -39.51 1.44 11.26
N SER A 626 -39.56 0.12 11.03
CA SER A 626 -40.41 -0.52 10.01
C SER A 626 -40.21 0.09 8.61
N GLY A 627 -38.96 0.43 8.30
CA GLY A 627 -38.51 0.91 7.00
C GLY A 627 -37.95 -0.22 6.11
N PRO A 628 -37.55 0.10 4.87
CA PRO A 628 -36.90 -0.85 3.98
C PRO A 628 -35.53 -1.27 4.52
N THR A 629 -35.09 -2.46 4.11
CA THR A 629 -33.76 -2.99 4.44
C THR A 629 -33.04 -3.52 3.20
N GLY A 630 -31.71 -3.49 3.24
CA GLY A 630 -30.86 -4.04 2.18
C GLY A 630 -31.27 -3.58 0.78
N PRO A 631 -31.58 -4.50 -0.18
CA PRO A 631 -32.02 -4.13 -1.53
C PRO A 631 -33.29 -3.29 -1.64
N GLY A 632 -34.09 -3.19 -0.57
CA GLY A 632 -35.26 -2.31 -0.53
C GLY A 632 -34.92 -0.84 -0.32
N VAL A 633 -33.68 -0.51 0.11
CA VAL A 633 -33.24 0.86 0.37
C VAL A 633 -32.68 1.48 -0.92
N GLY A 634 -33.17 2.65 -1.29
CA GLY A 634 -32.72 3.38 -2.46
C GLY A 634 -31.40 4.14 -2.23
N ASN A 635 -30.74 4.52 -3.32
CA ASN A 635 -29.50 5.29 -3.31
C ASN A 635 -29.70 6.66 -3.95
N LEU A 636 -29.00 7.68 -3.44
CA LEU A 636 -29.04 9.04 -3.98
C LEU A 636 -28.37 9.16 -5.36
N THR A 637 -27.34 8.35 -5.64
CA THR A 637 -26.39 8.61 -6.73
C THR A 637 -26.25 7.49 -7.76
N PHE A 638 -26.96 6.36 -7.60
CA PHE A 638 -26.60 5.13 -8.35
C PHE A 638 -27.64 4.58 -9.32
N ARG A 639 -28.82 5.20 -9.52
CA ARG A 639 -29.77 4.80 -10.58
C ARG A 639 -30.69 5.93 -11.04
N ASP A 640 -30.75 6.18 -12.35
CA ASP A 640 -31.88 6.87 -12.97
C ASP A 640 -33.15 6.02 -12.85
N GLY A 641 -34.27 6.63 -12.45
CA GLY A 641 -35.59 5.98 -12.38
C GLY A 641 -35.88 5.18 -11.09
N GLY A 642 -35.09 5.35 -10.03
CA GLY A 642 -35.37 4.74 -8.71
C GLY A 642 -36.53 5.42 -7.98
N GLY A 643 -37.31 4.64 -7.23
CA GLY A 643 -38.31 5.16 -6.29
C GLY A 643 -37.68 5.94 -5.11
N PRO A 644 -38.50 6.48 -4.19
CA PRO A 644 -38.02 7.24 -3.03
C PRO A 644 -36.94 6.46 -2.25
N PRO A 645 -35.87 7.11 -1.74
CA PRO A 645 -34.77 6.40 -1.08
C PRO A 645 -35.22 5.55 0.11
N GLY A 646 -36.19 6.05 0.88
CA GLY A 646 -36.79 5.31 1.99
C GLY A 646 -35.83 5.01 3.13
N THR A 647 -34.71 5.74 3.25
CA THR A 647 -33.70 5.48 4.28
C THR A 647 -34.27 5.65 5.69
N SER A 648 -33.72 4.87 6.61
CA SER A 648 -34.04 4.90 8.03
C SER A 648 -32.84 5.35 8.84
N HIS A 649 -33.12 6.10 9.91
CA HIS A 649 -32.11 6.65 10.80
C HIS A 649 -32.41 6.30 12.26
N LEU A 650 -31.40 6.47 13.10
CA LEU A 650 -31.50 6.35 14.55
C LEU A 650 -30.75 7.51 15.19
N MET A 651 -31.40 8.16 16.17
CA MET A 651 -30.81 9.14 17.07
C MET A 651 -30.98 8.65 18.50
N VAL A 652 -29.88 8.33 19.19
CA VAL A 652 -29.88 8.03 20.62
C VAL A 652 -29.12 9.12 21.33
N VAL A 653 -29.76 9.86 22.23
CA VAL A 653 -29.14 10.92 23.01
C VAL A 653 -29.25 10.59 24.49
N LEU A 654 -28.15 10.72 25.22
CA LEU A 654 -28.04 10.48 26.65
C LEU A 654 -27.64 11.78 27.33
N ASP A 655 -28.30 12.10 28.45
CA ASP A 655 -27.95 13.22 29.31
C ASP A 655 -26.98 12.77 30.41
N PRO A 656 -25.68 13.15 30.36
CA PRO A 656 -24.68 12.75 31.35
C PRO A 656 -25.05 13.16 32.78
N ALA A 657 -25.82 14.24 32.95
CA ALA A 657 -26.26 14.72 34.26
C ALA A 657 -27.16 13.73 34.99
N ARG A 658 -27.68 12.71 34.28
CA ARG A 658 -28.47 11.62 34.87
C ARG A 658 -27.63 10.45 35.38
N LEU A 659 -26.35 10.39 35.03
CA LEU A 659 -25.43 9.35 35.49
C LEU A 659 -24.52 9.84 36.63
N GLY A 660 -24.17 11.12 36.65
CA GLY A 660 -23.26 11.71 37.63
C GLY A 660 -22.97 13.17 37.30
N ASP A 661 -21.85 13.70 37.81
CA ASP A 661 -21.40 15.06 37.49
C ASP A 661 -20.90 15.14 36.04
N PRO A 662 -21.56 15.93 35.16
CA PRO A 662 -21.11 16.12 33.77
C PRO A 662 -19.69 16.67 33.65
N ALA A 663 -19.24 17.49 34.59
CA ALA A 663 -17.90 18.08 34.57
C ALA A 663 -16.83 17.00 34.86
N GLU A 664 -17.10 16.09 35.79
CA GLU A 664 -16.22 14.95 36.07
C GLU A 664 -16.17 13.98 34.89
N LEU A 665 -17.31 13.71 34.25
CA LEU A 665 -17.39 12.86 33.06
C LEU A 665 -16.62 13.48 31.89
N GLY A 666 -16.81 14.77 31.62
CA GLY A 666 -16.06 15.50 30.59
C GLY A 666 -14.55 15.56 30.87
N SER A 667 -14.16 15.70 32.14
CA SER A 667 -12.76 15.64 32.57
C SER A 667 -12.18 14.23 32.46
N GLY A 668 -12.98 13.20 32.74
CA GLY A 668 -12.61 11.80 32.53
C GLY A 668 -12.35 11.47 31.07
N ALA A 669 -13.23 11.96 30.18
CA ALA A 669 -13.04 11.88 28.74
C ALA A 669 -11.73 12.56 28.32
N HIS A 670 -11.51 13.79 28.78
CA HIS A 670 -10.27 14.52 28.49
C HIS A 670 -9.03 13.74 28.93
N ARG A 671 -9.00 13.22 30.17
CA ARG A 671 -7.87 12.41 30.67
C ARG A 671 -7.62 11.17 29.82
N LEU A 672 -8.66 10.44 29.43
CA LEU A 672 -8.51 9.26 28.57
C LEU A 672 -7.94 9.64 27.20
N LEU A 673 -8.52 10.64 26.54
CA LEU A 673 -8.12 11.07 25.21
C LEU A 673 -6.70 11.65 25.21
N ALA A 674 -6.36 12.47 26.20
CA ALA A 674 -5.01 12.99 26.39
C ALA A 674 -3.98 11.87 26.63
N GLY A 675 -4.33 10.88 27.48
CA GLY A 675 -3.48 9.71 27.73
C GLY A 675 -3.21 8.89 26.47
N LEU A 676 -4.22 8.68 25.62
CA LEU A 676 -4.05 7.99 24.33
C LEU A 676 -3.13 8.75 23.38
N ARG A 677 -3.28 10.08 23.28
CA ARG A 677 -2.47 10.94 22.40
C ARG A 677 -1.01 11.07 22.87
N ALA A 678 -0.74 10.79 24.14
CA ALA A 678 0.60 10.83 24.72
C ALA A 678 1.39 9.53 24.53
N LEU A 679 0.78 8.48 23.97
CA LEU A 679 1.47 7.23 23.66
C LEU A 679 2.46 7.42 22.49
N ASP A 680 3.56 6.68 22.53
CA ASP A 680 4.55 6.70 21.47
C ASP A 680 3.92 6.26 20.13
N PRO A 681 4.09 7.04 19.04
CA PRO A 681 3.60 6.65 17.73
C PRO A 681 4.44 5.50 17.16
N VAL A 682 3.79 4.61 16.39
CA VAL A 682 4.48 3.53 15.66
C VAL A 682 5.35 4.10 14.53
N GLU A 683 4.87 5.14 13.85
CA GLU A 683 5.58 5.85 12.79
C GLU A 683 6.07 7.21 13.31
N GLU A 684 7.38 7.43 13.26
CA GLU A 684 7.96 8.70 13.67
C GLU A 684 7.40 9.85 12.81
N GLY A 685 6.85 10.88 13.46
CA GLY A 685 6.20 12.02 12.80
C GLY A 685 4.69 11.86 12.53
N VAL A 686 4.09 10.70 12.80
CA VAL A 686 2.62 10.50 12.71
C VAL A 686 2.04 10.28 14.11
N PRO A 687 1.58 11.34 14.81
CA PRO A 687 1.14 11.22 16.20
C PRO A 687 -0.12 10.37 16.35
N VAL A 688 -0.27 9.70 17.50
CA VAL A 688 -1.50 9.02 17.88
C VAL A 688 -2.64 10.04 17.95
N ARG A 689 -3.73 9.76 17.25
CA ARG A 689 -4.92 10.64 17.19
C ARG A 689 -6.12 9.95 17.82
N THR A 690 -6.97 10.76 18.44
CA THR A 690 -8.30 10.32 18.86
C THR A 690 -9.34 10.72 17.82
N PRO A 691 -10.52 10.07 17.81
CA PRO A 691 -11.63 10.49 16.97
C PRO A 691 -11.93 12.00 17.12
N GLY A 692 -12.42 12.63 16.06
CA GLY A 692 -12.75 14.06 16.04
C GLY A 692 -11.55 15.02 15.91
N GLN A 693 -10.33 14.66 16.35
CA GLN A 693 -9.20 15.58 16.40
C GLN A 693 -8.79 16.14 15.02
N ARG A 694 -8.81 15.30 13.98
CA ARG A 694 -8.54 15.74 12.59
C ARG A 694 -9.61 16.73 12.10
N ALA A 695 -10.88 16.41 12.35
CA ALA A 695 -12.01 17.24 11.93
C ALA A 695 -12.01 18.59 12.65
N ALA A 696 -11.72 18.63 13.95
CA ALA A 696 -11.59 19.86 14.72
C ALA A 696 -10.51 20.79 14.15
N ALA A 697 -9.31 20.24 13.87
CA ALA A 697 -8.23 21.02 13.27
C ALA A 697 -8.60 21.54 11.86
N GLU A 698 -9.33 20.74 11.10
CA GLU A 698 -9.82 21.13 9.77
C GLU A 698 -10.84 22.26 9.84
N ARG A 699 -11.80 22.20 10.78
CA ARG A 699 -12.81 23.25 10.97
C ARG A 699 -12.16 24.59 11.28
N VAL A 700 -11.16 24.62 12.16
CA VAL A 700 -10.41 25.85 12.47
C VAL A 700 -9.73 26.38 11.21
N ARG A 701 -9.04 25.52 10.45
CA ARG A 701 -8.33 25.92 9.23
C ARG A 701 -9.27 26.43 8.15
N ARG A 702 -10.33 25.68 7.84
CA ARG A 702 -11.26 25.99 6.74
C ARG A 702 -12.21 27.14 7.05
N ARG A 703 -12.51 27.41 8.33
CA ARG A 703 -13.17 28.67 8.73
C ARG A 703 -12.30 29.89 8.40
N ALA A 704 -10.99 29.80 8.63
CA ALA A 704 -10.07 30.90 8.39
C ALA A 704 -9.69 31.07 6.91
N ALA A 705 -9.43 29.97 6.20
CA ALA A 705 -8.92 29.97 4.83
C ALA A 705 -10.01 29.83 3.75
N GLY A 706 -11.23 29.41 4.12
CA GLY A 706 -12.27 28.98 3.20
C GLY A 706 -12.28 27.47 2.94
N ILE A 707 -13.34 26.98 2.32
CA ILE A 707 -13.51 25.61 1.86
C ILE A 707 -12.75 25.43 0.53
N PRO A 708 -11.79 24.49 0.46
CA PRO A 708 -11.13 24.14 -0.79
C PRO A 708 -12.08 23.32 -1.67
N LEU A 709 -12.25 23.73 -2.93
CA LEU A 709 -13.02 23.01 -3.93
C LEU A 709 -12.12 22.55 -5.07
N ASP A 710 -12.21 21.27 -5.42
CA ASP A 710 -11.58 20.76 -6.64
C ASP A 710 -12.26 21.34 -7.90
N ALA A 711 -11.56 21.26 -9.04
CA ALA A 711 -12.00 21.88 -10.28
C ALA A 711 -13.36 21.38 -10.78
N GLU A 712 -13.69 20.11 -10.55
CA GLU A 712 -14.95 19.52 -10.98
C GLU A 712 -16.09 19.96 -10.07
N THR A 713 -15.90 19.83 -8.75
CA THR A 713 -16.89 20.29 -7.75
C THR A 713 -17.20 21.77 -7.93
N HIS A 714 -16.19 22.62 -8.08
CA HIS A 714 -16.38 24.05 -8.31
C HIS A 714 -17.18 24.31 -9.60
N ARG A 715 -16.88 23.60 -10.69
CA ARG A 715 -17.60 23.74 -11.97
C ARG A 715 -19.06 23.31 -11.83
N ALA A 716 -19.33 22.19 -11.17
CA ALA A 716 -20.67 21.66 -10.94
C ALA A 716 -21.52 22.63 -10.10
N LEU A 717 -20.93 23.22 -9.05
CA LEU A 717 -21.62 24.21 -8.21
C LEU A 717 -21.91 25.52 -8.96
N ARG A 718 -20.99 26.02 -9.79
CA ARG A 718 -21.27 27.18 -10.65
C ARG A 718 -22.40 26.91 -11.64
N ALA A 719 -22.33 25.78 -12.35
CA ALA A 719 -23.37 25.40 -13.30
C ALA A 719 -24.74 25.24 -12.62
N LEU A 720 -24.76 24.69 -11.40
CA LEU A 720 -25.97 24.61 -10.59
C LEU A 720 -26.52 26.01 -10.27
N GLY A 721 -25.66 26.92 -9.78
CA GLY A 721 -26.00 28.31 -9.49
C GLY A 721 -26.58 29.03 -10.70
N ASP A 722 -25.93 28.92 -11.85
CA ASP A 722 -26.40 29.48 -13.11
C ASP A 722 -27.79 28.93 -13.49
N SER A 723 -28.02 27.63 -13.29
CA SER A 723 -29.31 26.98 -13.59
C SER A 723 -30.48 27.47 -12.73
N VAL A 724 -30.21 28.08 -11.58
CA VAL A 724 -31.24 28.64 -10.67
C VAL A 724 -31.18 30.16 -10.56
N GLY A 725 -30.32 30.83 -11.34
CA GLY A 725 -30.15 32.29 -11.30
C GLY A 725 -29.45 32.82 -10.05
N LEU A 726 -28.69 31.97 -9.34
CA LEU A 726 -27.93 32.30 -8.14
C LEU A 726 -26.45 31.95 -8.37
N PRO A 727 -25.67 32.77 -9.07
CA PRO A 727 -24.27 32.48 -9.33
C PRO A 727 -23.48 32.40 -8.01
N LEU A 728 -22.58 31.41 -7.90
CA LEU A 728 -21.68 31.29 -6.75
C LEU A 728 -20.66 32.46 -6.79
N GLY A 729 -20.60 33.22 -5.70
CA GLY A 729 -19.72 34.41 -5.59
C GLY A 729 -18.24 34.11 -5.83
N ALA A 730 -17.48 35.14 -6.22
CA ALA A 730 -16.07 35.00 -6.61
C ALA A 730 -15.20 34.44 -5.45
N PRO A 731 -14.28 33.49 -5.73
CA PRO A 731 -13.40 32.91 -4.72
C PRO A 731 -12.46 33.95 -4.11
N VAL A 732 -12.12 33.78 -2.83
CA VAL A 732 -11.05 34.57 -2.20
C VAL A 732 -9.74 34.04 -2.76
N ARG A 733 -9.00 34.87 -3.51
CA ARG A 733 -7.62 34.53 -3.88
C ARG A 733 -6.79 34.51 -2.59
N GLY A 734 -6.35 33.32 -2.19
CA GLY A 734 -5.30 33.14 -1.18
C GLY A 734 -3.94 33.39 -1.81
#